data_AF-W9QYP6-F1
#
_entry.id   AF-W9QYP6-F1
#
_cell.length_a   1.000
_cell.length_b   1.000
_cell.length_c   1.000
_cell.angle_alpha   90.00
_cell.angle_beta   90.00
_cell.angle_gamma   90.00
#
_symmetry.space_group_name_H-M   'P 1'
#
loop_
_entity.id
_entity.type
_entity.pdbx_description
1 polymer ?
#
loop_
_entity_poly.entity_id
_entity_poly.type
_entity_poly.pdbx_seq_one_letter_code
_entity_poly.pdbx_strand_id
1 'polypeptide(L)'
;MENQITPNGSEAPTNFSALNCIDISNPDIHHSVSLLKQACLDCGFFYVVNHGLSQEFMDEVFAQSKRLFDLPLSEKMKLLRNHKNRGYTPVLDEILDIENQVHGDYKEGYYIGVEVAEDDPEAEKPFYGPNVWPKQDQLPGWRETMERFHREALEVARAVARIIALALCLDENFFDKPEMLGEPIATLRLLHYEGQTSDPSKGLFGAGAHSDFGLITLLATDDIVGLQICKDKDAKPQVWEYVAPLKGAFIVNLGDMLERWSNCIFKSTLHRVLGNGQDRYSIAYFVDPSYECLVECLPTLVANVRTSRVARINSMGIPLTCKNGWHGKIPDSLFTLKNLSQVMLFKNRLTGEIPQVVEALNLTVIDLSENDLTGKIPKDFEKLTNLTYLALFSNQLSGSIPEGIGRLPALVDSKLWDNNLSGAFPPDLGNYSDLREFQAYGNHFSGELPESIGNCNSLFSFSVANNRLSGEVPSGLWTSLKLTLLMLNNNSFTGELPEKFTLSLLLLNISNNRFSGNIPTGESSWRNIVIFDAGNNLLTGTIPHELFTLSHFIELSLSGNQLTGDLPSDVESCMSLHTLNVSRNRLTGQVPEKLGLLPFLAYLDLSENKFSGQFPTQLGLLALLFLNLSSNNFTGTIPREFENVVYSKSFLNNPGLCGSNTVLNIKPCNPKSQDHKRLSALCLAMIISASIAVLLLTMPSVFFVIIRRNIGKSDVTKGKKKWI
;
A
#
# COMPACT_ATOMS: atom_id res chain seq x y z
N MET A 1 -9.23 -13.89 50.53
CA MET A 1 -10.14 -13.54 49.42
C MET A 1 -9.22 -13.11 48.28
N GLU A 2 -8.41 -14.02 47.75
CA GLU A 2 -8.78 -15.10 46.81
C GLU A 2 -8.82 -14.57 45.39
N ASN A 3 -7.80 -14.93 44.61
CA ASN A 3 -7.69 -14.59 43.20
C ASN A 3 -8.78 -15.35 42.43
N GLN A 4 -9.80 -14.64 41.93
CA GLN A 4 -10.74 -15.23 40.98
C GLN A 4 -10.07 -15.32 39.61
N ILE A 5 -9.63 -16.53 39.26
CA ILE A 5 -9.14 -16.86 37.93
C ILE A 5 -10.35 -16.93 36.99
N THR A 6 -10.38 -16.10 35.96
CA THR A 6 -11.38 -16.16 34.88
C THR A 6 -11.16 -17.42 34.02
N PRO A 7 -12.22 -18.03 33.43
CA PRO A 7 -12.08 -19.32 32.74
C PRO A 7 -11.18 -19.32 31.49
N ASN A 8 -10.93 -18.15 30.90
CA ASN A 8 -9.96 -17.94 29.84
C ASN A 8 -8.75 -17.17 30.40
N GLY A 9 -7.54 -17.62 30.03
CA GLY A 9 -6.26 -17.19 30.61
C GLY A 9 -5.72 -15.82 30.18
N SER A 10 -6.59 -14.83 29.96
CA SER A 10 -6.17 -13.43 29.83
C SER A 10 -6.05 -12.79 31.23
N GLU A 11 -4.93 -12.13 31.50
CA GLU A 11 -4.84 -11.25 32.67
C GLU A 11 -5.82 -10.07 32.48
N ALA A 12 -6.49 -9.65 33.56
CA ALA A 12 -7.36 -8.48 33.53
C ALA A 12 -6.52 -7.21 33.19
N PRO A 13 -7.03 -6.27 32.37
CA PRO A 13 -6.27 -5.10 31.96
C PRO A 13 -5.83 -4.26 33.16
N THR A 14 -4.51 -4.19 33.40
CA THR A 14 -3.91 -3.57 34.60
C THR A 14 -3.58 -2.09 34.44
N ASN A 15 -3.59 -1.55 33.22
CA ASN A 15 -3.16 -0.19 32.91
C ASN A 15 -4.24 0.57 32.12
N PHE A 16 -4.99 1.43 32.81
CA PHE A 16 -6.03 2.29 32.23
C PHE A 16 -5.63 3.76 32.23
N SER A 17 -5.97 4.47 31.16
CA SER A 17 -5.72 5.90 31.02
C SER A 17 -6.75 6.72 31.79
N ALA A 18 -6.26 7.59 32.68
CA ALA A 18 -7.05 8.69 33.21
C ALA A 18 -7.23 9.76 32.11
N LEU A 19 -8.46 9.93 31.63
CA LEU A 19 -8.86 10.98 30.70
C LEU A 19 -9.81 11.96 31.41
N ASN A 20 -9.75 13.24 31.05
CA ASN A 20 -10.68 14.23 31.61
C ASN A 20 -12.10 14.00 31.07
N CYS A 21 -13.10 14.36 31.88
CA CYS A 21 -14.50 14.32 31.50
C CYS A 21 -15.01 15.76 31.32
N ILE A 22 -15.49 16.08 30.12
CA ILE A 22 -15.89 17.43 29.71
C ILE A 22 -17.41 17.49 29.64
N ASP A 23 -18.01 18.20 30.60
CA ASP A 23 -19.43 18.54 30.55
C ASP A 23 -19.63 19.75 29.63
N ILE A 24 -20.26 19.53 28.48
CA ILE A 24 -20.53 20.59 27.48
C ILE A 24 -21.83 21.35 27.75
N SER A 25 -22.58 20.97 28.80
CA SER A 25 -23.76 21.68 29.31
C SER A 25 -23.48 22.55 30.54
N ASN A 26 -22.25 22.47 31.07
CA ASN A 26 -21.83 23.14 32.30
C ASN A 26 -21.96 24.69 32.18
N PRO A 27 -22.69 25.37 33.09
CA PRO A 27 -22.81 26.82 33.07
C PRO A 27 -21.49 27.56 33.34
N ASP A 28 -20.48 26.91 33.94
CA ASP A 28 -19.10 27.42 33.97
C ASP A 28 -18.30 26.85 32.79
N ILE A 29 -18.43 27.51 31.64
CA ILE A 29 -17.68 27.15 30.43
C ILE A 29 -16.16 27.27 30.62
N HIS A 30 -15.66 28.11 31.54
CA HIS A 30 -14.22 28.22 31.79
C HIS A 30 -13.66 26.97 32.48
N HIS A 31 -14.45 26.30 33.32
CA HIS A 31 -14.08 25.00 33.87
C HIS A 31 -13.92 23.93 32.77
N SER A 32 -14.92 23.81 31.88
CA SER A 32 -14.89 22.85 30.78
C SER A 32 -13.79 23.16 29.75
N VAL A 33 -13.54 24.44 29.43
CA VAL A 33 -12.39 24.88 28.61
C VAL A 33 -11.05 24.51 29.25
N SER A 34 -10.91 24.66 30.57
CA SER A 34 -9.67 24.32 31.29
C SER A 34 -9.39 22.82 31.28
N LEU A 35 -10.40 21.99 31.57
CA LEU A 35 -10.28 20.53 31.54
C LEU A 35 -10.02 20.00 30.13
N LEU A 36 -10.69 20.56 29.11
CA LEU A 36 -10.47 20.18 27.71
C LEU A 36 -9.05 20.56 27.28
N LYS A 37 -8.62 21.79 27.54
CA LYS A 37 -7.26 22.27 27.21
C LYS A 37 -6.19 21.36 27.81
N GLN A 38 -6.36 20.94 29.06
CA GLN A 38 -5.43 20.02 29.73
C GLN A 38 -5.39 18.66 29.02
N ALA A 39 -6.54 18.06 28.69
CA ALA A 39 -6.58 16.78 27.95
C ALA A 39 -5.94 16.88 26.56
N CYS A 40 -6.19 17.97 25.84
CA CYS A 40 -5.59 18.24 24.53
C CYS A 40 -4.07 18.34 24.59
N LEU A 41 -3.51 18.95 25.65
CA LEU A 41 -2.07 19.02 25.92
C LEU A 41 -1.47 17.66 26.33
N ASP A 42 -2.19 16.89 27.16
CA ASP A 42 -1.70 15.64 27.72
C ASP A 42 -1.65 14.51 26.69
N CYS A 43 -2.76 14.28 25.96
CA CYS A 43 -2.89 13.16 25.02
C CYS A 43 -3.96 13.29 23.92
N GLY A 44 -4.68 14.41 23.82
CA GLY A 44 -5.71 14.58 22.79
C GLY A 44 -6.97 13.74 22.96
N PHE A 45 -7.06 12.90 24.00
CA PHE A 45 -8.22 12.06 24.31
C PHE A 45 -8.96 12.55 25.57
N PHE A 46 -10.28 12.63 25.51
CA PHE A 46 -11.16 13.00 26.64
C PHE A 46 -12.57 12.41 26.48
N TYR A 47 -13.34 12.35 27.56
CA TYR A 47 -14.77 12.05 27.49
C TYR A 47 -15.57 13.34 27.34
N VAL A 48 -16.69 13.29 26.61
CA VAL A 48 -17.71 14.35 26.52
C VAL A 48 -19.02 13.80 27.05
N VAL A 49 -19.62 14.51 28.01
CA VAL A 49 -20.89 14.13 28.69
C VAL A 49 -21.92 15.25 28.62
N ASN A 50 -23.17 14.92 28.96
CA ASN A 50 -24.34 15.82 28.94
C ASN A 50 -24.59 16.44 27.55
N HIS A 51 -24.21 15.72 26.50
CA HIS A 51 -24.19 16.16 25.10
C HIS A 51 -25.55 16.07 24.38
N GLY A 52 -26.66 16.28 25.10
CA GLY A 52 -28.03 16.37 24.55
C GLY A 52 -28.69 15.06 24.09
N LEU A 53 -27.95 14.11 23.50
CA LEU A 53 -28.49 12.81 23.08
C LEU A 53 -28.90 11.97 24.31
N SER A 54 -30.11 11.40 24.30
CA SER A 54 -30.59 10.53 25.38
C SER A 54 -29.97 9.13 25.33
N GLN A 55 -29.78 8.49 26.48
CA GLN A 55 -29.28 7.11 26.52
C GLN A 55 -30.18 6.12 25.76
N GLU A 56 -31.50 6.33 25.79
CA GLU A 56 -32.48 5.54 25.03
C GLU A 56 -32.21 5.62 23.52
N PHE A 57 -31.87 6.81 23.00
CA PHE A 57 -31.51 6.97 21.59
C PHE A 57 -30.13 6.40 21.27
N MET A 58 -29.15 6.51 22.17
CA MET A 58 -27.85 5.84 22.00
C MET A 58 -28.00 4.31 21.98
N ASP A 59 -28.81 3.75 22.87
CA ASP A 59 -29.12 2.31 22.92
C ASP A 59 -29.88 1.87 21.63
N GLU A 60 -30.78 2.70 21.08
CA GLU A 60 -31.42 2.48 19.76
C GLU A 60 -30.39 2.46 18.62
N VAL A 61 -29.49 3.45 18.56
CA VAL A 61 -28.45 3.56 17.53
C VAL A 61 -27.51 2.35 17.57
N PHE A 62 -27.12 1.88 18.76
CA PHE A 62 -26.35 0.63 18.89
C PHE A 62 -27.15 -0.61 18.50
N ALA A 63 -28.44 -0.70 18.83
CA ALA A 63 -29.29 -1.81 18.40
C ALA A 63 -29.44 -1.86 16.88
N GLN A 64 -29.60 -0.70 16.21
CA GLN A 64 -29.64 -0.61 14.75
C GLN A 64 -28.28 -0.96 14.12
N SER A 65 -27.16 -0.53 14.73
CA SER A 65 -25.81 -0.92 14.29
C SER A 65 -25.63 -2.44 14.33
N LYS A 66 -26.02 -3.09 15.44
CA LYS A 66 -26.00 -4.56 15.59
C LYS A 66 -26.83 -5.25 14.51
N ARG A 67 -28.08 -4.82 14.29
CA ARG A 67 -28.96 -5.35 13.23
C ARG A 67 -28.36 -5.30 11.81
N LEU A 68 -27.48 -4.34 11.51
CA LEU A 68 -26.76 -4.33 10.22
C LEU A 68 -25.71 -5.44 10.15
N PHE A 69 -24.90 -5.59 11.20
CA PHE A 69 -23.83 -6.59 11.24
C PHE A 69 -24.37 -8.03 11.43
N ASP A 70 -25.53 -8.19 12.04
CA ASP A 70 -26.32 -9.43 12.10
C ASP A 70 -26.83 -9.92 10.72
N LEU A 71 -26.80 -9.07 9.68
CA LEU A 71 -27.20 -9.50 8.33
C LEU A 71 -26.26 -10.59 7.80
N PRO A 72 -26.76 -11.60 7.07
CA PRO A 72 -25.92 -12.58 6.40
C PRO A 72 -24.88 -11.90 5.51
N LEU A 73 -23.66 -12.44 5.47
CA LEU A 73 -22.56 -11.85 4.67
C LEU A 73 -22.95 -11.66 3.19
N SER A 74 -23.78 -12.55 2.63
CA SER A 74 -24.32 -12.40 1.27
C SER A 74 -25.22 -11.18 1.06
N GLU A 75 -25.81 -10.62 2.12
CA GLU A 75 -26.55 -9.36 2.09
C GLU A 75 -25.62 -8.17 2.36
N LYS A 76 -24.72 -8.26 3.37
CA LYS A 76 -23.72 -7.22 3.66
C LYS A 76 -22.85 -6.90 2.43
N MET A 77 -22.43 -7.94 1.69
CA MET A 77 -21.65 -7.80 0.45
C MET A 77 -22.41 -7.15 -0.73
N LYS A 78 -23.74 -7.00 -0.67
CA LYS A 78 -24.50 -6.20 -1.66
C LYS A 78 -24.39 -4.69 -1.41
N LEU A 79 -23.94 -4.31 -0.22
CA LEU A 79 -23.78 -2.92 0.23
C LEU A 79 -22.33 -2.47 0.18
N LEU A 80 -21.43 -3.21 -0.49
CA LEU A 80 -19.98 -3.01 -0.52
C LEU A 80 -19.56 -1.54 -0.72
N ARG A 81 -18.50 -1.15 0.01
CA ARG A 81 -17.91 0.18 0.02
C ARG A 81 -17.56 0.63 -1.40
N ASN A 82 -18.21 1.70 -1.85
CA ASN A 82 -17.97 2.30 -3.16
C ASN A 82 -16.72 3.19 -3.17
N HIS A 83 -16.34 3.69 -4.36
CA HIS A 83 -15.17 4.55 -4.58
C HIS A 83 -15.20 5.90 -3.84
N LYS A 84 -16.32 6.28 -3.21
CA LYS A 84 -16.46 7.49 -2.36
C LYS A 84 -16.44 7.18 -0.86
N ASN A 85 -16.08 5.95 -0.49
CA ASN A 85 -16.12 5.44 0.88
C ASN A 85 -17.52 5.49 1.50
N ARG A 86 -18.53 4.98 0.78
CA ARG A 86 -19.91 4.81 1.26
C ARG A 86 -20.33 3.35 1.14
N GLY A 87 -20.90 2.76 2.19
CA GLY A 87 -21.25 1.34 2.26
C GLY A 87 -20.32 0.48 3.15
N TYR A 88 -20.42 -0.84 2.99
CA TYR A 88 -19.89 -1.90 3.83
C TYR A 88 -18.43 -2.27 3.54
N THR A 89 -17.64 -2.42 4.61
CA THR A 89 -16.24 -2.84 4.63
C THR A 89 -16.15 -4.22 5.32
N PRO A 90 -15.75 -5.29 4.60
CA PRO A 90 -15.56 -6.61 5.19
C PRO A 90 -14.48 -6.66 6.29
N VAL A 91 -14.50 -7.71 7.11
CA VAL A 91 -13.38 -8.05 7.99
C VAL A 91 -12.13 -8.29 7.14
N LEU A 92 -10.97 -7.84 7.63
CA LEU A 92 -9.66 -7.89 6.94
C LEU A 92 -9.49 -6.99 5.69
N ASP A 93 -10.52 -6.26 5.24
CA ASP A 93 -10.45 -5.34 4.07
C ASP A 93 -9.58 -4.07 4.31
N GLU A 94 -9.11 -3.87 5.54
CA GLU A 94 -8.28 -2.73 5.93
C GLU A 94 -7.06 -3.16 6.73
N ILE A 95 -5.93 -2.48 6.51
CA ILE A 95 -4.70 -2.63 7.29
C ILE A 95 -4.29 -1.24 7.78
N LEU A 96 -4.71 -0.86 8.99
CA LEU A 96 -4.39 0.46 9.55
C LEU A 96 -2.93 0.60 10.00
N ASP A 97 -2.26 -0.53 10.24
CA ASP A 97 -0.87 -0.62 10.73
C ASP A 97 -0.09 -1.60 9.87
N ILE A 98 0.39 -1.14 8.72
CA ILE A 98 1.07 -1.97 7.71
C ILE A 98 2.40 -2.54 8.23
N GLU A 99 3.00 -1.93 9.26
CA GLU A 99 4.25 -2.42 9.86
C GLU A 99 4.03 -3.59 10.84
N ASN A 100 2.87 -3.67 11.51
CA ASN A 100 2.64 -4.64 12.59
C ASN A 100 1.42 -5.57 12.40
N GLN A 101 0.43 -5.24 11.56
CA GLN A 101 -0.76 -6.07 11.33
C GLN A 101 -0.53 -7.04 10.16
N VAL A 102 -0.61 -8.36 10.41
CA VAL A 102 -0.18 -9.39 9.45
C VAL A 102 -1.29 -9.88 8.51
N HIS A 103 -2.56 -9.78 8.93
CA HIS A 103 -3.70 -10.34 8.19
C HIS A 103 -4.81 -9.32 7.87
N GLY A 104 -4.55 -8.03 8.12
CA GLY A 104 -5.59 -7.00 8.15
C GLY A 104 -6.35 -6.96 9.47
N ASP A 105 -7.16 -5.91 9.64
CA ASP A 105 -7.87 -5.60 10.87
C ASP A 105 -9.07 -6.53 11.09
N TYR A 106 -9.15 -7.09 12.30
CA TYR A 106 -10.26 -7.93 12.75
C TYR A 106 -11.47 -7.08 13.15
N LYS A 107 -11.96 -6.28 12.18
CA LYS A 107 -13.16 -5.44 12.24
C LYS A 107 -13.85 -5.41 10.89
N GLU A 108 -15.16 -5.52 10.87
CA GLU A 108 -15.99 -5.04 9.76
C GLU A 108 -16.50 -3.62 10.05
N GLY A 109 -16.97 -2.92 9.03
CA GLY A 109 -17.52 -1.58 9.21
C GLY A 109 -18.52 -1.18 8.13
N TYR A 110 -19.16 -0.03 8.35
CA TYR A 110 -20.09 0.55 7.39
C TYR A 110 -20.03 2.07 7.43
N TYR A 111 -19.90 2.70 6.27
CA TYR A 111 -19.71 4.14 6.11
C TYR A 111 -20.96 4.85 5.58
N ILE A 112 -21.35 5.92 6.26
CA ILE A 112 -22.35 6.91 5.87
C ILE A 112 -21.69 8.28 5.87
N GLY A 113 -21.98 9.13 4.89
CA GLY A 113 -21.54 10.54 4.90
C GLY A 113 -22.62 11.49 4.41
N VAL A 114 -22.21 12.75 4.23
CA VAL A 114 -23.07 13.83 3.72
C VAL A 114 -23.71 13.43 2.39
N GLU A 115 -25.03 13.26 2.40
CA GLU A 115 -25.82 12.89 1.22
C GLU A 115 -26.18 14.14 0.42
N VAL A 116 -25.76 14.19 -0.85
CA VAL A 116 -26.22 15.15 -1.85
C VAL A 116 -26.75 14.38 -3.06
N ALA A 117 -27.61 15.02 -3.86
CA ALA A 117 -28.24 14.40 -5.02
C ALA A 117 -27.22 14.11 -6.14
N GLU A 118 -27.52 13.16 -7.03
CA GLU A 118 -26.60 12.80 -8.13
C GLU A 118 -26.45 13.91 -9.19
N ASP A 119 -27.37 14.88 -9.23
CA ASP A 119 -27.32 16.07 -10.09
C ASP A 119 -26.78 17.32 -9.36
N ASP A 120 -26.35 17.21 -8.10
CA ASP A 120 -25.71 18.28 -7.35
C ASP A 120 -24.24 18.46 -7.79
N PRO A 121 -23.76 19.69 -8.11
CA PRO A 121 -22.35 19.94 -8.43
C PRO A 121 -21.36 19.47 -7.36
N GLU A 122 -21.76 19.45 -6.08
CA GLU A 122 -20.94 18.96 -4.98
C GLU A 122 -20.77 17.44 -5.01
N ALA A 123 -21.65 16.69 -5.69
CA ALA A 123 -21.56 15.24 -5.78
C ALA A 123 -20.29 14.76 -6.50
N GLU A 124 -19.65 15.57 -7.35
CA GLU A 124 -18.37 15.20 -7.98
C GLU A 124 -17.17 15.30 -7.02
N LYS A 125 -17.34 15.89 -5.83
CA LYS A 125 -16.29 15.89 -4.79
C LYS A 125 -16.18 14.50 -4.15
N PRO A 126 -14.97 14.06 -3.73
CA PRO A 126 -14.86 12.85 -2.92
C PRO A 126 -15.65 13.00 -1.62
N PHE A 127 -16.05 11.90 -1.00
CA PHE A 127 -16.92 11.87 0.19
C PHE A 127 -18.35 12.46 0.03
N TYR A 128 -18.70 13.10 -1.09
CA TYR A 128 -20.05 13.62 -1.36
C TYR A 128 -20.83 12.76 -2.38
N GLY A 129 -22.15 12.65 -2.18
CA GLY A 129 -23.08 11.93 -3.06
C GLY A 129 -23.97 10.92 -2.31
N PRO A 130 -24.69 10.05 -3.02
CA PRO A 130 -25.62 9.10 -2.40
C PRO A 130 -24.91 8.01 -1.57
N ASN A 131 -25.49 7.65 -0.43
CA ASN A 131 -25.07 6.53 0.39
C ASN A 131 -25.64 5.20 -0.12
N VAL A 132 -24.93 4.09 0.16
CA VAL A 132 -25.29 2.73 -0.29
C VAL A 132 -26.25 2.06 0.71
N TRP A 133 -27.43 2.67 0.89
CA TRP A 133 -28.38 2.30 1.96
C TRP A 133 -28.84 0.83 1.91
N PRO A 134 -28.97 0.15 3.06
CA PRO A 134 -29.70 -1.11 3.15
C PRO A 134 -31.18 -0.89 2.79
N LYS A 135 -31.86 -1.94 2.32
CA LYS A 135 -33.27 -1.83 1.96
C LYS A 135 -34.15 -1.72 3.21
N GLN A 136 -35.20 -0.90 3.14
CA GLN A 136 -36.12 -0.62 4.25
C GLN A 136 -36.95 -1.85 4.68
N ASP A 137 -37.13 -2.85 3.80
CA ASP A 137 -37.77 -4.13 4.15
C ASP A 137 -36.83 -5.07 4.94
N GLN A 138 -35.51 -4.95 4.74
CA GLN A 138 -34.50 -5.71 5.48
C GLN A 138 -34.17 -5.05 6.83
N LEU A 139 -34.02 -3.72 6.86
CA LEU A 139 -33.74 -2.95 8.07
C LEU A 139 -34.73 -1.78 8.29
N PRO A 140 -35.99 -2.06 8.71
CA PRO A 140 -36.95 -1.02 9.08
C PRO A 140 -36.42 -0.04 10.15
N GLY A 141 -36.64 1.26 9.90
CA GLY A 141 -36.26 2.38 10.77
C GLY A 141 -34.78 2.76 10.75
N TRP A 142 -33.93 1.97 10.08
CA TRP A 142 -32.49 2.06 10.22
C TRP A 142 -31.88 3.32 9.60
N ARG A 143 -32.31 3.68 8.38
CA ARG A 143 -31.86 4.91 7.71
C ARG A 143 -32.27 6.13 8.54
N GLU A 144 -33.50 6.12 9.03
CA GLU A 144 -34.10 7.18 9.83
C GLU A 144 -33.35 7.39 11.16
N THR A 145 -32.99 6.31 11.87
CA THR A 145 -32.13 6.35 13.06
C THR A 145 -30.73 6.90 12.73
N MET A 146 -30.08 6.43 11.66
CA MET A 146 -28.70 6.82 11.33
C MET A 146 -28.58 8.24 10.80
N GLU A 147 -29.53 8.72 9.99
CA GLU A 147 -29.62 10.13 9.59
C GLU A 147 -29.84 11.06 10.80
N ARG A 148 -30.68 10.64 11.76
CA ARG A 148 -30.90 11.38 13.00
C ARG A 148 -29.62 11.44 13.83
N PHE A 149 -28.93 10.32 14.01
CA PHE A 149 -27.67 10.27 14.74
C PHE A 149 -26.58 11.11 14.06
N HIS A 150 -26.48 11.07 12.74
CA HIS A 150 -25.55 11.90 11.97
C HIS A 150 -25.78 13.40 12.26
N ARG A 151 -27.03 13.87 12.27
CA ARG A 151 -27.33 15.28 12.60
C ARG A 151 -27.03 15.63 14.06
N GLU A 152 -27.44 14.78 15.01
CA GLU A 152 -27.26 15.06 16.45
C GLU A 152 -25.77 15.00 16.86
N ALA A 153 -24.99 14.08 16.27
CA ALA A 153 -23.54 14.01 16.50
C ALA A 153 -22.77 15.20 15.92
N LEU A 154 -23.25 15.80 14.81
CA LEU A 154 -22.61 17.01 14.25
C LEU A 154 -22.72 18.22 15.17
N GLU A 155 -23.87 18.40 15.83
CA GLU A 155 -24.06 19.48 16.80
C GLU A 155 -23.22 19.27 18.06
N VAL A 156 -23.00 18.02 18.49
CA VAL A 156 -22.02 17.70 19.55
C VAL A 156 -20.60 18.05 19.10
N ALA A 157 -20.21 17.73 17.88
CA ALA A 157 -18.87 18.06 17.36
C ALA A 157 -18.65 19.57 17.25
N ARG A 158 -19.66 20.34 16.83
CA ARG A 158 -19.65 21.81 16.82
C ARG A 158 -19.51 22.38 18.23
N ALA A 159 -20.27 21.87 19.21
CA ALA A 159 -20.16 22.29 20.61
C ALA A 159 -18.75 22.00 21.19
N VAL A 160 -18.15 20.85 20.87
CA VAL A 160 -16.77 20.52 21.26
C VAL A 160 -15.76 21.43 20.56
N ALA A 161 -15.95 21.73 19.27
CA ALA A 161 -15.09 22.64 18.50
C ALA A 161 -15.08 24.08 19.08
N ARG A 162 -16.22 24.57 19.57
CA ARG A 162 -16.32 25.87 20.29
C ARG A 162 -15.45 25.92 21.54
N ILE A 163 -15.49 24.86 22.36
CA ILE A 163 -14.67 24.74 23.57
C ILE A 163 -13.17 24.61 23.21
N ILE A 164 -12.84 23.91 22.11
CA ILE A 164 -11.49 23.86 21.54
C ILE A 164 -11.01 25.24 21.08
N ALA A 165 -11.87 26.04 20.42
CA ALA A 165 -11.53 27.40 19.99
C ALA A 165 -11.19 28.30 21.18
N LEU A 166 -12.01 28.27 22.24
CA LEU A 166 -11.73 28.97 23.50
C LEU A 166 -10.46 28.47 24.17
N ALA A 167 -10.20 27.15 24.16
CA ALA A 167 -8.96 26.56 24.68
C ALA A 167 -7.71 27.02 23.90
N LEU A 168 -7.84 27.32 22.60
CA LEU A 168 -6.80 27.91 21.74
C LEU A 168 -6.74 29.45 21.80
N CYS A 169 -7.54 30.08 22.69
CA CYS A 169 -7.66 31.53 22.84
C CYS A 169 -8.14 32.26 21.57
N LEU A 170 -9.10 31.65 20.85
CA LEU A 170 -9.79 32.21 19.69
C LEU A 170 -11.17 32.75 20.07
N ASP A 171 -11.90 33.30 19.10
CA ASP A 171 -13.36 33.47 19.21
C ASP A 171 -14.04 32.10 19.36
N GLU A 172 -15.10 32.01 20.17
CA GLU A 172 -15.87 30.77 20.37
C GLU A 172 -16.34 30.16 19.04
N ASN A 173 -16.84 31.00 18.14
CA ASN A 173 -17.45 30.61 16.87
C ASN A 173 -16.38 30.45 15.76
N PHE A 174 -15.07 30.41 16.10
CA PHE A 174 -13.99 30.42 15.10
C PHE A 174 -14.10 29.27 14.10
N PHE A 175 -14.54 28.09 14.51
CA PHE A 175 -14.70 26.94 13.61
C PHE A 175 -16.06 26.88 12.91
N ASP A 176 -17.06 27.68 13.30
CA ASP A 176 -18.41 27.64 12.71
C ASP A 176 -18.52 28.38 11.36
N LYS A 177 -17.41 28.85 10.81
CA LYS A 177 -17.36 29.51 9.50
C LYS A 177 -17.73 28.54 8.38
N PRO A 178 -18.32 29.01 7.26
CA PRO A 178 -18.65 28.17 6.09
C PRO A 178 -17.47 27.30 5.64
N GLU A 179 -16.29 27.89 5.53
CA GLU A 179 -15.03 27.24 5.13
C GLU A 179 -14.39 26.35 6.21
N MET A 180 -15.08 26.09 7.32
CA MET A 180 -14.66 25.20 8.41
C MET A 180 -15.78 24.21 8.72
N LEU A 181 -16.57 24.41 9.78
CA LEU A 181 -17.66 23.53 10.21
C LEU A 181 -19.07 24.01 9.82
N GLY A 182 -19.18 25.03 8.98
CA GLY A 182 -20.43 25.37 8.30
C GLY A 182 -20.84 24.27 7.29
N GLU A 183 -19.92 23.91 6.39
CA GLU A 183 -20.08 22.82 5.39
C GLU A 183 -19.01 21.71 5.58
N PRO A 184 -19.04 20.97 6.72
CA PRO A 184 -18.00 20.02 7.07
C PRO A 184 -18.08 18.71 6.27
N ILE A 185 -16.91 18.09 6.04
CA ILE A 185 -16.82 16.71 5.57
C ILE A 185 -17.10 15.80 6.77
N ALA A 186 -18.37 15.47 6.98
CA ALA A 186 -18.81 14.61 8.07
C ALA A 186 -19.03 13.15 7.61
N THR A 187 -18.42 12.19 8.30
CA THR A 187 -18.55 10.76 8.00
C THR A 187 -18.82 9.95 9.26
N LEU A 188 -19.99 9.30 9.28
CA LEU A 188 -20.42 8.33 10.28
C LEU A 188 -19.91 6.93 9.89
N ARG A 189 -19.20 6.26 10.79
CA ARG A 189 -18.66 4.92 10.60
C ARG A 189 -19.10 4.00 11.72
N LEU A 190 -19.92 3.01 11.38
CA LEU A 190 -20.24 1.89 12.25
C LEU A 190 -19.08 0.88 12.19
N LEU A 191 -18.73 0.28 13.34
CA LEU A 191 -17.68 -0.72 13.48
C LEU A 191 -18.17 -1.88 14.34
N HIS A 192 -17.90 -3.11 13.88
CA HIS A 192 -18.07 -4.33 14.64
C HIS A 192 -16.76 -5.12 14.61
N TYR A 193 -16.27 -5.46 15.80
CA TYR A 193 -15.13 -6.34 16.01
C TYR A 193 -15.70 -7.67 16.48
N GLU A 194 -15.50 -8.73 15.70
CA GLU A 194 -15.88 -10.08 16.10
C GLU A 194 -15.21 -10.47 17.42
N GLY A 195 -15.82 -11.37 18.19
CA GLY A 195 -15.32 -11.92 19.46
C GLY A 195 -14.08 -12.80 19.37
N GLN A 196 -13.09 -12.40 18.57
CA GLN A 196 -11.76 -12.96 18.53
C GLN A 196 -10.87 -12.31 19.61
N THR A 197 -9.78 -12.98 19.98
CA THR A 197 -8.77 -12.44 20.91
C THR A 197 -7.57 -11.92 20.12
N SER A 198 -7.25 -10.63 20.27
CA SER A 198 -6.08 -10.02 19.63
C SER A 198 -4.77 -10.50 20.27
N ASP A 199 -3.73 -10.59 19.46
CA ASP A 199 -2.37 -10.92 19.88
C ASP A 199 -1.36 -10.02 19.15
N PRO A 200 -0.97 -8.89 19.75
CA PRO A 200 0.04 -8.00 19.20
C PRO A 200 1.40 -8.66 18.93
N SER A 201 1.74 -9.78 19.59
CA SER A 201 3.01 -10.49 19.34
C SER A 201 3.00 -11.33 18.06
N LYS A 202 1.80 -11.61 17.52
CA LYS A 202 1.58 -12.25 16.21
C LYS A 202 1.08 -11.27 15.15
N GLY A 203 1.00 -9.98 15.48
CA GLY A 203 0.45 -8.96 14.60
C GLY A 203 -1.04 -9.15 14.29
N LEU A 204 -1.84 -9.44 15.32
CA LEU A 204 -3.30 -9.63 15.24
C LEU A 204 -4.02 -8.57 16.07
N PHE A 205 -4.58 -7.54 15.43
CA PHE A 205 -5.32 -6.46 16.11
C PHE A 205 -6.76 -6.33 15.58
N GLY A 206 -7.71 -5.97 16.45
CA GLY A 206 -9.05 -5.56 16.03
C GLY A 206 -9.01 -4.30 15.17
N ALA A 207 -8.15 -3.35 15.52
CA ALA A 207 -7.68 -2.27 14.64
C ALA A 207 -6.20 -2.00 14.96
N GLY A 208 -5.36 -1.88 13.93
CA GLY A 208 -3.94 -1.52 14.06
C GLY A 208 -3.69 -0.14 14.69
N ALA A 209 -2.43 0.16 15.03
CA ALA A 209 -2.04 1.49 15.52
C ALA A 209 -2.11 2.56 14.43
N HIS A 210 -2.92 3.60 14.67
CA HIS A 210 -3.09 4.74 13.75
C HIS A 210 -3.41 6.03 14.52
N SER A 211 -3.27 7.18 13.87
CA SER A 211 -3.91 8.44 14.28
C SER A 211 -5.01 8.81 13.29
N ASP A 212 -5.99 9.58 13.73
CA ASP A 212 -7.00 10.12 12.82
C ASP A 212 -6.41 11.32 12.07
N PHE A 213 -6.48 11.30 10.74
CA PHE A 213 -6.02 12.40 9.88
C PHE A 213 -6.76 13.73 10.15
N GLY A 214 -7.97 13.63 10.67
CA GLY A 214 -9.00 14.68 10.66
C GLY A 214 -8.86 15.82 11.66
N LEU A 215 -9.96 16.52 11.91
CA LEU A 215 -10.08 17.55 12.94
C LEU A 215 -10.47 16.96 14.30
N ILE A 216 -11.67 16.37 14.40
CA ILE A 216 -12.21 15.75 15.63
C ILE A 216 -12.97 14.47 15.27
N THR A 217 -12.76 13.42 16.06
CA THR A 217 -13.58 12.20 16.02
C THR A 217 -14.37 12.06 17.31
N LEU A 218 -15.70 11.87 17.20
CA LEU A 218 -16.53 11.43 18.30
C LEU A 218 -16.71 9.91 18.22
N LEU A 219 -16.27 9.16 19.23
CA LEU A 219 -16.37 7.71 19.31
C LEU A 219 -17.35 7.32 20.42
N ALA A 220 -18.53 6.82 20.04
CA ALA A 220 -19.39 6.08 20.97
C ALA A 220 -18.91 4.62 21.02
N THR A 221 -18.90 4.02 22.21
CA THR A 221 -18.61 2.59 22.39
C THR A 221 -19.71 1.91 23.18
N ASP A 222 -19.83 0.60 23.03
CA ASP A 222 -20.50 -0.22 24.05
C ASP A 222 -19.61 -0.37 25.31
N ASP A 223 -20.07 -1.19 26.25
CA ASP A 223 -19.41 -1.45 27.53
C ASP A 223 -18.17 -2.38 27.41
N ILE A 224 -17.69 -2.71 26.19
CA ILE A 224 -16.60 -3.67 25.97
C ILE A 224 -15.23 -2.95 25.82
N VAL A 225 -14.34 -3.21 26.80
CA VAL A 225 -12.95 -2.72 26.81
C VAL A 225 -12.15 -3.30 25.64
N GLY A 226 -11.46 -2.45 24.90
CA GLY A 226 -10.57 -2.87 23.81
C GLY A 226 -9.74 -1.74 23.19
N LEU A 227 -10.21 -0.49 23.25
CA LEU A 227 -9.45 0.69 22.81
C LEU A 227 -8.19 0.90 23.69
N GLN A 228 -7.04 1.09 23.05
CA GLN A 228 -5.79 1.52 23.68
C GLN A 228 -5.25 2.79 23.00
N ILE A 229 -4.57 3.63 23.77
CA ILE A 229 -3.88 4.84 23.30
C ILE A 229 -2.39 4.83 23.69
N CYS A 230 -1.56 5.50 22.90
CA CYS A 230 -0.12 5.69 23.13
C CYS A 230 0.20 7.19 23.18
N LYS A 231 0.32 7.73 24.40
CA LYS A 231 0.45 9.18 24.68
C LYS A 231 1.76 9.82 24.20
N ASP A 232 2.76 9.00 23.93
CA ASP A 232 4.04 9.37 23.33
C ASP A 232 4.27 8.41 22.15
N LYS A 233 4.01 8.91 20.94
CA LYS A 233 4.12 8.12 19.70
C LYS A 233 5.58 7.79 19.32
N ASP A 234 6.55 8.53 19.85
CA ASP A 234 7.98 8.39 19.56
C ASP A 234 8.73 7.52 20.59
N ALA A 235 8.10 7.19 21.73
CA ALA A 235 8.67 6.36 22.80
C ALA A 235 9.07 4.94 22.33
N LYS A 236 10.19 4.43 22.85
CA LYS A 236 10.74 3.11 22.47
C LYS A 236 11.18 2.32 23.72
N PRO A 237 10.44 1.28 24.13
CA PRO A 237 9.16 0.80 23.56
C PRO A 237 8.02 1.82 23.76
N GLN A 238 7.01 1.77 22.88
CA GLN A 238 5.77 2.51 23.03
C GLN A 238 4.96 2.00 24.23
N VAL A 239 4.35 2.92 24.99
CA VAL A 239 3.55 2.59 26.18
C VAL A 239 2.07 2.73 25.84
N TRP A 240 1.35 1.62 25.95
CA TRP A 240 -0.07 1.52 25.62
C TRP A 240 -0.94 1.47 26.89
N GLU A 241 -1.95 2.34 26.95
CA GLU A 241 -2.92 2.44 28.05
C GLU A 241 -4.33 2.15 27.53
N TYR A 242 -5.13 1.36 28.25
CA TYR A 242 -6.53 1.12 27.88
C TYR A 242 -7.41 2.34 28.17
N VAL A 243 -8.35 2.64 27.28
CA VAL A 243 -9.44 3.59 27.55
C VAL A 243 -10.65 2.81 28.08
N ALA A 244 -11.22 3.27 29.20
CA ALA A 244 -12.41 2.65 29.76
C ALA A 244 -13.67 3.09 28.99
N PRO A 245 -14.63 2.20 28.71
CA PRO A 245 -15.93 2.62 28.20
C PRO A 245 -16.67 3.41 29.29
N LEU A 246 -17.29 4.53 28.91
CA LEU A 246 -18.08 5.37 29.80
C LEU A 246 -19.49 5.53 29.23
N LYS A 247 -20.45 4.79 29.79
CA LYS A 247 -21.84 4.81 29.32
C LYS A 247 -22.45 6.21 29.46
N GLY A 248 -23.09 6.69 28.39
CA GLY A 248 -23.66 8.04 28.29
C GLY A 248 -22.63 9.14 27.98
N ALA A 249 -21.47 8.77 27.44
CA ALA A 249 -20.44 9.69 26.98
C ALA A 249 -19.97 9.34 25.56
N PHE A 250 -19.44 10.34 24.85
CA PHE A 250 -18.53 10.12 23.73
C PHE A 250 -17.09 10.07 24.26
N ILE A 251 -16.28 9.12 23.80
CA ILE A 251 -14.82 9.28 23.80
C ILE A 251 -14.51 10.20 22.62
N VAL A 252 -13.74 11.25 22.84
CA VAL A 252 -13.35 12.20 21.80
C VAL A 252 -11.85 12.17 21.64
N ASN A 253 -11.39 12.11 20.40
CA ASN A 253 -9.98 12.30 20.07
C ASN A 253 -9.79 13.41 19.04
N LEU A 254 -8.68 14.13 19.20
CA LEU A 254 -8.24 15.10 18.21
C LEU A 254 -7.52 14.38 17.07
N GLY A 255 -7.70 14.86 15.84
CA GLY A 255 -6.94 14.39 14.69
C GLY A 255 -5.75 15.29 14.33
N ASP A 256 -4.97 14.83 13.36
CA ASP A 256 -3.73 15.45 12.89
C ASP A 256 -3.92 16.88 12.34
N MET A 257 -5.09 17.23 11.79
CA MET A 257 -5.40 18.62 11.40
C MET A 257 -5.42 19.55 12.60
N LEU A 258 -5.95 19.09 13.74
CA LEU A 258 -6.05 19.91 14.95
C LEU A 258 -4.75 19.96 15.74
N GLU A 259 -3.99 18.85 15.79
CA GLU A 259 -2.60 18.86 16.24
C GLU A 259 -1.88 20.01 15.52
N ARG A 260 -1.90 20.00 14.19
CA ARG A 260 -1.29 21.05 13.38
C ARG A 260 -1.89 22.46 13.57
N TRP A 261 -3.21 22.63 13.61
CA TRP A 261 -3.83 23.96 13.79
C TRP A 261 -3.39 24.61 15.10
N SER A 262 -3.28 23.81 16.16
CA SER A 262 -2.82 24.23 17.48
C SER A 262 -1.31 24.57 17.54
N ASN A 263 -0.58 24.50 16.43
CA ASN A 263 0.89 24.48 16.37
C ASN A 263 1.55 23.24 17.00
N CYS A 264 0.95 22.07 16.79
CA CYS A 264 1.39 20.80 17.34
C CYS A 264 1.55 20.87 18.89
N ILE A 265 0.72 21.73 19.54
CA ILE A 265 0.63 21.96 21.00
C ILE A 265 -0.41 21.02 21.62
N PHE A 266 -1.58 20.93 20.99
CA PHE A 266 -2.53 19.86 21.23
C PHE A 266 -2.05 18.62 20.46
N LYS A 267 -2.24 17.44 21.04
CA LYS A 267 -1.73 16.18 20.47
C LYS A 267 -2.80 15.45 19.67
N SER A 268 -2.37 14.86 18.57
CA SER A 268 -3.00 13.71 17.91
C SER A 268 -2.24 12.45 18.35
N THR A 269 -2.96 11.46 18.85
CA THR A 269 -2.39 10.32 19.57
C THR A 269 -2.66 9.01 18.84
N LEU A 270 -1.61 8.18 18.74
CA LEU A 270 -1.72 6.83 18.20
C LEU A 270 -2.67 6.00 19.08
N HIS A 271 -3.61 5.32 18.45
CA HIS A 271 -4.60 4.49 19.11
C HIS A 271 -4.86 3.21 18.29
N ARG A 272 -5.33 2.16 18.96
CA ARG A 272 -5.58 0.82 18.39
C ARG A 272 -6.68 0.10 19.15
N VAL A 273 -7.22 -0.99 18.61
CA VAL A 273 -8.23 -1.82 19.30
C VAL A 273 -7.75 -3.26 19.41
N LEU A 274 -7.78 -3.80 20.63
CA LEU A 274 -7.56 -5.21 20.94
C LEU A 274 -8.90 -5.90 21.24
N GLY A 275 -9.20 -6.97 20.52
CA GLY A 275 -10.31 -7.88 20.83
C GLY A 275 -9.99 -8.76 22.04
N ASN A 276 -10.99 -9.03 22.87
CA ASN A 276 -10.83 -9.73 24.15
C ASN A 276 -11.59 -11.08 24.21
N GLY A 277 -12.09 -11.57 23.07
CA GLY A 277 -12.95 -12.75 23.00
C GLY A 277 -14.46 -12.47 23.13
N GLN A 278 -14.89 -11.21 23.03
CA GLN A 278 -16.30 -10.79 23.03
C GLN A 278 -16.56 -9.82 21.88
N ASP A 279 -17.74 -9.93 21.24
CA ASP A 279 -18.14 -9.03 20.16
C ASP A 279 -18.22 -7.59 20.67
N ARG A 280 -17.52 -6.67 20.01
CA ARG A 280 -17.45 -5.26 20.40
C ARG A 280 -17.99 -4.36 19.30
N TYR A 281 -18.74 -3.35 19.69
CA TYR A 281 -19.34 -2.37 18.78
C TYR A 281 -18.91 -0.96 19.14
N SER A 282 -18.52 -0.19 18.13
CA SER A 282 -18.29 1.25 18.30
C SER A 282 -18.71 2.03 17.06
N ILE A 283 -18.99 3.30 17.26
CA ILE A 283 -19.53 4.20 16.24
C ILE A 283 -18.66 5.46 16.27
N ALA A 284 -17.82 5.59 15.24
CA ALA A 284 -16.96 6.76 15.05
C ALA A 284 -17.68 7.78 14.15
N TYR A 285 -17.66 9.03 14.54
CA TYR A 285 -18.20 10.15 13.78
C TYR A 285 -17.05 11.13 13.53
N PHE A 286 -16.46 11.03 12.34
CA PHE A 286 -15.37 11.88 11.88
C PHE A 286 -15.95 13.20 11.38
N VAL A 287 -15.45 14.31 11.90
CA VAL A 287 -15.86 15.66 11.49
C VAL A 287 -14.64 16.44 11.07
N ASP A 288 -14.52 16.61 9.75
CA ASP A 288 -13.46 17.37 9.09
C ASP A 288 -14.00 18.69 8.52
N PRO A 289 -13.16 19.71 8.37
CA PRO A 289 -13.59 20.98 7.77
C PRO A 289 -13.87 20.82 6.26
N SER A 290 -14.48 21.84 5.66
CA SER A 290 -14.82 21.82 4.22
C SER A 290 -13.60 21.70 3.29
N TYR A 291 -13.82 21.29 2.04
CA TYR A 291 -12.77 21.02 1.06
C TYR A 291 -11.79 22.17 0.80
N GLU A 292 -12.27 23.41 0.88
CA GLU A 292 -11.47 24.63 0.64
C GLU A 292 -10.76 25.14 1.90
N CYS A 293 -10.89 24.43 3.03
CA CYS A 293 -10.37 24.88 4.32
C CYS A 293 -8.84 24.92 4.36
N LEU A 294 -8.30 26.10 4.67
CA LEU A 294 -6.86 26.27 4.86
C LEU A 294 -6.43 25.87 6.28
N VAL A 295 -6.04 24.61 6.43
CA VAL A 295 -5.49 24.06 7.69
C VAL A 295 -4.08 24.62 7.95
N GLU A 296 -3.96 25.86 8.40
CA GLU A 296 -2.69 26.49 8.76
C GLU A 296 -2.62 26.95 10.23
N CYS A 297 -1.45 26.74 10.85
CA CYS A 297 -1.12 27.13 12.21
C CYS A 297 -1.68 28.51 12.57
N LEU A 298 -2.51 28.55 13.61
CA LEU A 298 -3.25 29.74 14.01
C LEU A 298 -2.27 30.91 14.29
N PRO A 299 -2.42 32.09 13.65
CA PRO A 299 -1.45 33.20 13.76
C PRO A 299 -1.18 33.67 15.20
N THR A 300 -2.16 33.55 16.09
CA THR A 300 -2.04 33.84 17.53
C THR A 300 -1.06 32.92 18.27
N LEU A 301 -0.90 31.68 17.80
CA LEU A 301 0.00 30.66 18.36
C LEU A 301 1.41 30.69 17.75
N VAL A 302 1.59 31.44 16.65
CA VAL A 302 2.90 31.67 16.02
C VAL A 302 3.79 32.62 16.85
N ALA A 303 3.20 33.53 17.61
CA ALA A 303 3.93 34.61 18.28
C ALA A 303 4.72 34.20 19.54
N ASN A 304 4.36 33.08 20.20
CA ASN A 304 4.89 32.71 21.53
C ASN A 304 5.60 31.34 21.58
N VAL A 305 5.71 30.62 20.47
CA VAL A 305 6.33 29.28 20.41
C VAL A 305 7.32 29.21 19.26
N ARG A 306 8.47 28.56 19.46
CA ARG A 306 9.46 28.33 18.39
C ARG A 306 8.87 27.38 17.32
N THR A 307 9.25 27.55 16.06
CA THR A 307 8.95 26.66 14.90
C THR A 307 7.46 26.47 14.54
N SER A 308 6.90 27.42 13.74
CA SER A 308 5.48 27.61 13.33
C SER A 308 4.87 26.78 12.17
N ARG A 309 4.24 25.61 12.35
CA ARG A 309 4.19 24.63 11.24
C ARG A 309 2.86 24.40 10.40
N VAL A 310 2.89 24.46 9.02
CA VAL A 310 1.80 24.47 7.96
C VAL A 310 2.06 23.75 6.57
N ALA A 311 1.44 22.59 6.21
CA ALA A 311 1.70 21.84 4.94
C ALA A 311 0.50 21.57 3.96
N ARG A 312 0.56 21.97 2.67
CA ARG A 312 -0.53 21.63 1.72
C ARG A 312 -0.58 20.14 1.33
N ILE A 313 -1.81 19.70 1.00
CA ILE A 313 -2.25 18.31 0.79
C ILE A 313 -2.11 17.89 -0.67
N ASN A 314 -1.85 16.59 -0.90
CA ASN A 314 -2.45 15.80 -1.98
C ASN A 314 -2.61 14.35 -1.49
N SER A 315 -3.37 13.53 -2.22
CA SER A 315 -3.96 12.27 -1.72
C SER A 315 -2.99 11.09 -1.49
N MET A 316 -3.46 10.16 -0.65
CA MET A 316 -2.82 8.91 -0.18
C MET A 316 -1.83 9.07 0.99
N GLY A 317 -1.85 8.10 1.90
CA GLY A 317 -1.45 8.29 3.31
C GLY A 317 0.05 8.32 3.56
N ILE A 318 0.54 9.46 4.10
CA ILE A 318 1.88 9.65 4.67
C ILE A 318 1.73 10.54 5.93
N PRO A 319 2.45 10.30 7.05
CA PRO A 319 2.20 11.00 8.33
C PRO A 319 2.27 12.53 8.28
N LEU A 320 1.26 13.19 8.85
CA LEU A 320 1.13 14.65 8.91
C LEU A 320 2.09 15.30 9.92
N THR A 321 3.38 15.37 9.59
CA THR A 321 4.30 16.28 10.31
C THR A 321 4.24 17.70 9.71
N CYS A 322 3.97 18.67 10.58
CA CYS A 322 3.66 20.07 10.29
C CYS A 322 4.79 20.82 9.43
N LYS A 323 4.55 21.98 8.73
CA LYS A 323 5.54 22.82 7.90
C LYS A 323 5.73 24.36 8.16
N ASN A 324 6.68 24.85 8.97
CA ASN A 324 7.31 26.22 8.90
C ASN A 324 6.57 27.51 8.42
N GLY A 325 6.15 27.61 7.15
CA GLY A 325 5.57 28.82 6.54
C GLY A 325 6.52 30.03 6.36
N TRP A 326 7.72 30.04 6.97
CA TRP A 326 8.71 31.11 6.86
C TRP A 326 9.25 31.25 5.45
N HIS A 327 9.48 32.50 5.02
CA HIS A 327 9.84 32.87 3.66
C HIS A 327 11.12 33.72 3.59
N GLY A 328 11.77 33.72 2.43
CA GLY A 328 13.02 34.47 2.21
C GLY A 328 14.27 33.66 2.57
N LYS A 329 15.42 34.31 2.67
CA LYS A 329 16.71 33.62 2.84
C LYS A 329 16.96 33.16 4.26
N ILE A 330 17.68 32.04 4.40
CA ILE A 330 18.39 31.70 5.65
C ILE A 330 19.40 32.83 5.92
N PRO A 331 19.44 33.44 7.13
CA PRO A 331 20.42 34.47 7.44
C PRO A 331 21.85 33.94 7.42
N ASP A 332 22.77 34.65 6.76
CA ASP A 332 24.19 34.23 6.61
C ASP A 332 24.88 33.99 7.97
N SER A 333 24.44 34.68 9.02
CA SER A 333 24.97 34.56 10.38
C SER A 333 24.46 33.33 11.15
N LEU A 334 23.47 32.57 10.66
CA LEU A 334 22.94 31.42 11.38
C LEU A 334 24.03 30.36 11.63
N PHE A 335 24.80 30.03 10.60
CA PHE A 335 25.86 29.03 10.66
C PHE A 335 27.16 29.54 11.30
N THR A 336 27.21 30.80 11.78
CA THR A 336 28.33 31.32 12.58
C THR A 336 28.06 31.32 14.09
N LEU A 337 26.86 30.93 14.52
CA LEU A 337 26.48 30.81 15.94
C LEU A 337 27.15 29.59 16.60
N LYS A 338 28.30 29.80 17.25
CA LYS A 338 29.18 28.72 17.77
C LYS A 338 28.56 27.79 18.81
N ASN A 339 27.49 28.22 19.48
CA ASN A 339 26.73 27.42 20.45
C ASN A 339 25.55 26.67 19.82
N LEU A 340 25.34 26.76 18.51
CA LEU A 340 24.24 26.11 17.81
C LEU A 340 24.55 24.62 17.62
N SER A 341 23.72 23.76 18.22
CA SER A 341 23.84 22.30 18.15
C SER A 341 22.88 21.66 17.16
N GLN A 342 21.77 22.32 16.83
CA GLN A 342 20.77 21.81 15.88
C GLN A 342 20.20 22.95 15.03
N VAL A 343 19.98 22.69 13.75
CA VAL A 343 19.26 23.55 12.81
C VAL A 343 18.08 22.76 12.26
N MET A 344 16.87 23.21 12.54
CA MET A 344 15.64 22.63 12.00
C MET A 344 14.81 23.75 11.36
N LEU A 345 15.14 24.08 10.11
CA LEU A 345 14.40 25.02 9.26
C LEU A 345 13.61 24.30 8.17
N PHE A 346 13.55 22.98 8.24
CA PHE A 346 12.83 22.15 7.29
C PHE A 346 11.37 22.54 7.14
N LYS A 347 10.77 22.04 6.05
CA LYS A 347 9.35 22.07 5.81
C LYS A 347 8.85 23.53 5.86
N ASN A 348 9.32 24.40 4.95
CA ASN A 348 9.15 25.87 4.96
C ASN A 348 8.95 26.44 3.53
N ARG A 349 9.11 27.76 3.32
CA ARG A 349 9.24 28.43 2.00
C ARG A 349 10.51 29.29 1.91
N LEU A 350 11.60 28.83 2.53
CA LEU A 350 12.87 29.54 2.52
C LEU A 350 13.52 29.42 1.13
N THR A 351 14.04 30.53 0.62
CA THR A 351 14.52 30.69 -0.75
C THR A 351 15.99 31.05 -0.81
N GLY A 352 16.64 30.79 -1.95
CA GLY A 352 18.04 31.13 -2.16
C GLY A 352 19.01 30.13 -1.54
N GLU A 353 20.29 30.49 -1.47
CA GLU A 353 21.34 29.54 -1.12
C GLU A 353 21.48 29.29 0.39
N ILE A 354 21.92 28.08 0.75
CA ILE A 354 22.39 27.78 2.10
C ILE A 354 23.68 28.59 2.35
N PRO A 355 23.83 29.29 3.50
CA PRO A 355 25.05 30.04 3.82
C PRO A 355 26.31 29.19 3.72
N GLN A 356 27.29 29.67 2.95
CA GLN A 356 28.45 28.88 2.53
C GLN A 356 29.59 28.82 3.57
N VAL A 357 29.51 29.61 4.64
CA VAL A 357 30.51 29.70 5.73
C VAL A 357 29.92 29.11 7.00
N VAL A 358 30.63 28.16 7.63
CA VAL A 358 30.17 27.50 8.86
C VAL A 358 31.24 27.57 9.96
N GLU A 359 30.90 28.25 11.06
CA GLU A 359 31.66 28.25 12.32
C GLU A 359 30.92 27.54 13.48
N ALA A 360 29.65 27.14 13.26
CA ALA A 360 28.85 26.34 14.19
C ALA A 360 29.28 24.85 14.20
N LEU A 361 30.53 24.58 14.58
CA LEU A 361 31.13 23.24 14.54
C LEU A 361 30.52 22.24 15.55
N ASN A 362 29.64 22.72 16.44
CA ASN A 362 28.89 21.90 17.40
C ASN A 362 27.58 21.31 16.84
N LEU A 363 27.26 21.55 15.55
CA LEU A 363 26.06 21.02 14.92
C LEU A 363 26.07 19.48 14.86
N THR A 364 25.02 18.88 15.42
CA THR A 364 24.70 17.45 15.35
C THR A 364 23.52 17.15 14.42
N VAL A 365 22.61 18.10 14.23
CA VAL A 365 21.44 17.97 13.34
C VAL A 365 21.35 19.16 12.40
N ILE A 366 21.22 18.90 11.10
CA ILE A 366 20.80 19.88 10.09
C ILE A 366 19.61 19.29 9.33
N ASP A 367 18.45 19.93 9.47
CA ASP A 367 17.28 19.67 8.63
C ASP A 367 16.80 20.98 7.99
N LEU A 368 16.98 21.06 6.67
CA LEU A 368 16.56 22.15 5.78
C LEU A 368 15.61 21.63 4.68
N SER A 369 15.12 20.40 4.80
CA SER A 369 14.30 19.73 3.79
C SER A 369 12.98 20.47 3.47
N GLU A 370 12.27 20.10 2.40
CA GLU A 370 10.97 20.65 1.98
C GLU A 370 10.91 22.18 1.99
N ASN A 371 11.71 22.80 1.12
CA ASN A 371 11.89 24.25 1.00
C ASN A 371 12.15 24.65 -0.48
N ASP A 372 12.33 25.96 -0.72
CA ASP A 372 12.67 26.53 -2.03
C ASP A 372 14.18 26.91 -2.12
N LEU A 373 15.06 26.20 -1.40
CA LEU A 373 16.49 26.53 -1.35
C LEU A 373 17.20 26.13 -2.64
N THR A 374 18.08 27.01 -3.10
CA THR A 374 18.84 26.88 -4.37
C THR A 374 20.35 26.84 -4.11
N GLY A 375 21.17 26.93 -5.16
CA GLY A 375 22.62 26.96 -5.03
C GLY A 375 23.22 25.57 -4.79
N LYS A 376 24.23 25.48 -3.92
CA LYS A 376 24.98 24.24 -3.64
C LYS A 376 24.99 23.91 -2.15
N ILE A 377 25.10 22.62 -1.83
CA ILE A 377 25.46 22.16 -0.48
C ILE A 377 26.81 22.81 -0.10
N PRO A 378 26.90 23.55 1.03
CA PRO A 378 28.13 24.21 1.43
C PRO A 378 29.29 23.23 1.57
N LYS A 379 30.45 23.54 0.95
CA LYS A 379 31.66 22.73 1.16
C LYS A 379 32.03 22.65 2.63
N ASP A 380 31.84 23.75 3.36
CA ASP A 380 32.09 23.88 4.80
C ASP A 380 31.35 22.85 5.69
N PHE A 381 30.33 22.15 5.18
CA PHE A 381 29.72 21.02 5.91
C PHE A 381 30.73 19.88 6.17
N GLU A 382 31.85 19.79 5.42
CA GLU A 382 32.96 18.87 5.71
C GLU A 382 33.65 19.11 7.07
N LYS A 383 33.42 20.27 7.70
CA LYS A 383 33.96 20.63 9.01
C LYS A 383 33.13 20.09 10.19
N LEU A 384 31.92 19.60 9.93
CA LEU A 384 30.93 19.27 10.96
C LEU A 384 31.10 17.82 11.48
N THR A 385 32.23 17.55 12.12
CA THR A 385 32.60 16.19 12.58
C THR A 385 31.60 15.53 13.53
N ASN A 386 30.72 16.32 14.15
CA ASN A 386 29.70 15.89 15.11
C ASN A 386 28.31 15.70 14.47
N LEU A 387 28.15 15.97 13.17
CA LEU A 387 26.88 15.89 12.45
C LEU A 387 26.42 14.43 12.34
N THR A 388 25.29 14.09 12.97
CA THR A 388 24.67 12.75 12.94
C THR A 388 23.52 12.65 11.95
N TYR A 389 22.80 13.76 11.71
CA TYR A 389 21.62 13.82 10.84
C TYR A 389 21.72 14.99 9.86
N LEU A 390 21.63 14.68 8.56
CA LEU A 390 21.62 15.66 7.48
C LEU A 390 20.42 15.44 6.55
N ALA A 391 19.43 16.33 6.61
CA ALA A 391 18.29 16.33 5.71
C ALA A 391 18.20 17.64 4.91
N LEU A 392 18.25 17.51 3.59
CA LEU A 392 18.18 18.59 2.59
C LEU A 392 17.16 18.30 1.48
N PHE A 393 16.37 17.22 1.63
CA PHE A 393 15.48 16.69 0.60
C PHE A 393 14.35 17.66 0.18
N SER A 394 13.69 17.41 -0.96
CA SER A 394 12.61 18.24 -1.51
C SER A 394 12.96 19.74 -1.56
N ASN A 395 14.00 20.06 -2.32
CA ASN A 395 14.52 21.42 -2.51
C ASN A 395 14.96 21.63 -3.96
N GLN A 396 15.56 22.79 -4.26
CA GLN A 396 16.09 23.15 -5.59
C GLN A 396 17.64 23.19 -5.57
N LEU A 397 18.30 22.46 -4.66
CA LEU A 397 19.76 22.41 -4.53
C LEU A 397 20.40 21.72 -5.73
N SER A 398 21.62 22.14 -6.06
CA SER A 398 22.30 21.76 -7.30
C SER A 398 23.79 21.48 -7.13
N GLY A 399 24.39 20.86 -8.14
CA GLY A 399 25.80 20.44 -8.11
C GLY A 399 26.03 19.19 -7.25
N SER A 400 27.30 18.88 -6.96
CA SER A 400 27.70 17.66 -6.27
C SER A 400 27.72 17.77 -4.75
N ILE A 401 27.55 16.63 -4.09
CA ILE A 401 27.85 16.47 -2.66
C ILE A 401 29.35 16.74 -2.46
N PRO A 402 29.75 17.64 -1.54
CA PRO A 402 31.16 17.83 -1.19
C PRO A 402 31.78 16.53 -0.65
N GLU A 403 32.93 16.12 -1.21
CA GLU A 403 33.58 14.84 -0.87
C GLU A 403 33.78 14.62 0.63
N GLY A 404 34.10 15.69 1.37
CA GLY A 404 34.33 15.62 2.81
C GLY A 404 33.11 15.21 3.63
N ILE A 405 31.88 15.30 3.09
CA ILE A 405 30.68 14.76 3.74
C ILE A 405 30.76 13.23 3.86
N GLY A 406 31.37 12.54 2.89
CA GLY A 406 31.62 11.09 2.97
C GLY A 406 32.63 10.68 4.05
N ARG A 407 33.37 11.65 4.61
CA ARG A 407 34.38 11.45 5.67
C ARG A 407 33.93 11.94 7.04
N LEU A 408 32.66 12.35 7.21
CA LEU A 408 32.12 12.73 8.51
C LEU A 408 31.94 11.49 9.39
N PRO A 409 32.57 11.41 10.57
CA PRO A 409 32.62 10.17 11.35
C PRO A 409 31.35 9.90 12.17
N ALA A 410 30.60 10.95 12.53
CA ALA A 410 29.39 10.85 13.33
C ALA A 410 28.10 10.63 12.49
N LEU A 411 28.18 10.70 11.16
CA LEU A 411 27.00 10.72 10.28
C LEU A 411 26.28 9.37 10.28
N VAL A 412 24.98 9.37 10.59
CA VAL A 412 24.12 8.18 10.67
C VAL A 412 23.04 8.22 9.59
N ASP A 413 22.34 9.35 9.46
CA ASP A 413 21.23 9.51 8.52
C ASP A 413 21.49 10.67 7.55
N SER A 414 21.35 10.41 6.23
CA SER A 414 21.54 11.39 5.17
C SER A 414 20.41 11.33 4.15
N LYS A 415 19.65 12.43 4.01
CA LYS A 415 18.42 12.52 3.21
C LYS A 415 18.49 13.72 2.25
N LEU A 416 18.81 13.44 0.99
CA LEU A 416 19.16 14.39 -0.07
C LEU A 416 18.22 14.31 -1.28
N TRP A 417 17.11 13.58 -1.15
CA TRP A 417 16.22 13.23 -2.26
C TRP A 417 15.39 14.41 -2.81
N ASP A 418 14.75 14.24 -3.96
CA ASP A 418 13.99 15.26 -4.71
C ASP A 418 14.68 16.64 -4.76
N ASN A 419 15.76 16.69 -5.53
CA ASN A 419 16.60 17.87 -5.72
C ASN A 419 17.21 17.87 -7.16
N ASN A 420 18.04 18.87 -7.47
CA ASN A 420 18.79 18.98 -8.73
C ASN A 420 20.29 18.68 -8.54
N LEU A 421 20.64 17.85 -7.54
CA LEU A 421 22.03 17.46 -7.24
C LEU A 421 22.55 16.51 -8.32
N SER A 422 23.85 16.57 -8.62
CA SER A 422 24.45 15.90 -9.78
C SER A 422 25.94 15.58 -9.60
N GLY A 423 26.48 14.75 -10.50
CA GLY A 423 27.84 14.20 -10.38
C GLY A 423 27.85 12.88 -9.60
N ALA A 424 29.04 12.41 -9.24
CA ALA A 424 29.21 11.17 -8.49
C ALA A 424 28.99 11.36 -6.97
N PHE A 425 28.73 10.25 -6.27
CA PHE A 425 28.79 10.23 -4.80
C PHE A 425 30.25 10.32 -4.29
N PRO A 426 30.48 10.81 -3.06
CA PRO A 426 31.82 10.83 -2.46
C PRO A 426 32.46 9.43 -2.41
N PRO A 427 33.75 9.28 -2.79
CA PRO A 427 34.40 7.97 -2.84
C PRO A 427 34.57 7.30 -1.47
N ASP A 428 34.51 8.07 -0.38
CA ASP A 428 34.64 7.59 1.00
C ASP A 428 33.28 7.26 1.68
N LEU A 429 32.15 7.43 0.98
CA LEU A 429 30.82 7.37 1.58
C LEU A 429 30.55 6.01 2.26
N GLY A 430 30.32 6.03 3.58
CA GLY A 430 30.08 4.82 4.38
C GLY A 430 31.35 4.12 4.87
N ASN A 431 32.54 4.62 4.55
CA ASN A 431 33.83 4.08 5.03
C ASN A 431 34.25 4.62 6.42
N TYR A 432 33.74 5.80 6.80
CA TYR A 432 34.10 6.48 8.06
C TYR A 432 32.95 6.67 9.03
N SER A 433 31.71 6.43 8.60
CA SER A 433 30.48 6.72 9.34
C SER A 433 29.63 5.46 9.49
N ASP A 434 28.96 5.32 10.63
CA ASP A 434 27.91 4.30 10.85
C ASP A 434 26.60 4.70 10.15
N LEU A 435 26.64 4.86 8.82
CA LEU A 435 25.46 5.21 8.03
C LEU A 435 24.39 4.13 8.17
N ARG A 436 23.24 4.50 8.75
CA ARG A 436 22.05 3.66 8.85
C ARG A 436 21.10 3.92 7.69
N GLU A 437 20.90 5.17 7.30
CA GLU A 437 20.01 5.54 6.22
C GLU A 437 20.66 6.52 5.23
N PHE A 438 20.65 6.14 3.95
CA PHE A 438 21.07 6.99 2.85
C PHE A 438 19.97 7.07 1.77
N GLN A 439 19.30 8.22 1.67
CA GLN A 439 18.24 8.49 0.71
C GLN A 439 18.65 9.64 -0.22
N ALA A 440 18.94 9.35 -1.48
CA ALA A 440 19.35 10.33 -2.49
C ALA A 440 18.60 10.15 -3.83
N TYR A 441 17.38 9.63 -3.78
CA TYR A 441 16.53 9.42 -4.95
C TYR A 441 16.04 10.75 -5.58
N GLY A 442 15.49 10.70 -6.80
CA GLY A 442 14.85 11.86 -7.42
C GLY A 442 15.83 13.01 -7.70
N ASN A 443 16.98 12.70 -8.29
CA ASN A 443 18.08 13.63 -8.49
C ASN A 443 18.73 13.43 -9.87
N HIS A 444 19.90 14.02 -10.09
CA HIS A 444 20.70 13.89 -11.32
C HIS A 444 22.10 13.31 -11.06
N PHE A 445 22.25 12.50 -10.00
CA PHE A 445 23.52 11.79 -9.70
C PHE A 445 23.88 10.82 -10.83
N SER A 446 25.17 10.68 -11.09
CA SER A 446 25.71 10.06 -12.30
C SER A 446 27.08 9.44 -12.08
N GLY A 447 27.37 8.35 -12.79
CA GLY A 447 28.55 7.52 -12.53
C GLY A 447 28.20 6.35 -11.61
N GLU A 448 29.21 5.75 -11.00
CA GLU A 448 29.09 4.47 -10.29
C GLU A 448 28.85 4.67 -8.79
N LEU A 449 28.32 3.65 -8.11
CA LEU A 449 28.28 3.63 -6.65
C LEU A 449 29.69 3.35 -6.11
N PRO A 450 30.18 4.08 -5.10
CA PRO A 450 31.52 3.89 -4.59
C PRO A 450 31.62 2.60 -3.76
N GLU A 451 32.65 1.79 -3.99
CA GLU A 451 32.86 0.49 -3.29
C GLU A 451 32.82 0.58 -1.76
N SER A 452 33.17 1.74 -1.19
CA SER A 452 33.05 2.07 0.23
C SER A 452 31.65 1.82 0.80
N ILE A 453 30.59 2.04 0.03
CA ILE A 453 29.21 1.81 0.50
C ILE A 453 28.92 0.32 0.72
N GLY A 454 29.60 -0.56 -0.01
CA GLY A 454 29.52 -2.02 0.18
C GLY A 454 30.15 -2.50 1.49
N ASN A 455 31.05 -1.72 2.09
CA ASN A 455 31.65 -2.03 3.39
C ASN A 455 30.80 -1.54 4.58
N CYS A 456 29.76 -0.75 4.32
CA CYS A 456 28.95 -0.09 5.35
C CYS A 456 27.91 -1.05 5.95
N ASN A 457 28.37 -1.91 6.87
CA ASN A 457 27.58 -2.93 7.59
C ASN A 457 26.55 -2.34 8.59
N SER A 458 26.44 -1.02 8.63
CA SER A 458 25.52 -0.24 9.47
C SER A 458 24.20 0.05 8.74
N LEU A 459 24.21 0.00 7.39
CA LEU A 459 23.08 0.37 6.54
C LEU A 459 21.86 -0.51 6.77
N PHE A 460 20.73 0.16 7.00
CA PHE A 460 19.39 -0.39 7.12
C PHE A 460 18.51 -0.03 5.92
N SER A 461 18.68 1.17 5.38
CA SER A 461 17.90 1.74 4.28
C SER A 461 18.81 2.43 3.28
N PHE A 462 18.78 1.99 2.02
CA PHE A 462 19.55 2.58 0.92
C PHE A 462 18.67 2.82 -0.31
N SER A 463 18.48 4.09 -0.68
CA SER A 463 17.66 4.48 -1.84
C SER A 463 18.35 5.55 -2.69
N VAL A 464 18.62 5.20 -3.95
CA VAL A 464 19.21 6.08 -4.96
C VAL A 464 18.39 6.08 -6.27
N ALA A 465 17.13 5.66 -6.18
CA ALA A 465 16.20 5.55 -7.31
C ALA A 465 16.01 6.86 -8.08
N ASN A 466 15.54 6.80 -9.33
CA ASN A 466 15.25 7.97 -10.17
C ASN A 466 16.48 8.90 -10.32
N ASN A 467 17.59 8.35 -10.83
CA ASN A 467 18.86 9.05 -11.05
C ASN A 467 19.48 8.63 -12.40
N ARG A 468 20.77 8.92 -12.63
CA ARG A 468 21.52 8.59 -13.86
C ARG A 468 22.74 7.72 -13.55
N LEU A 469 22.65 6.90 -12.50
CA LEU A 469 23.75 6.05 -12.01
C LEU A 469 23.96 4.85 -12.95
N SER A 470 25.20 4.37 -12.99
CA SER A 470 25.68 3.35 -13.92
C SER A 470 26.69 2.41 -13.25
N GLY A 471 27.27 1.50 -14.02
CA GLY A 471 28.20 0.50 -13.50
C GLY A 471 27.47 -0.63 -12.77
N GLU A 472 28.23 -1.49 -12.11
CA GLU A 472 27.70 -2.57 -11.28
C GLU A 472 27.42 -2.07 -9.85
N VAL A 473 26.65 -2.84 -9.08
CA VAL A 473 26.34 -2.53 -7.68
C VAL A 473 27.43 -3.18 -6.80
N PRO A 474 28.16 -2.40 -5.96
CA PRO A 474 29.23 -2.91 -5.09
C PRO A 474 28.85 -4.19 -4.35
N SER A 475 29.69 -5.22 -4.48
CA SER A 475 29.36 -6.60 -4.06
C SER A 475 28.94 -6.73 -2.59
N GLY A 476 29.53 -5.93 -1.70
CA GLY A 476 29.18 -5.88 -0.28
C GLY A 476 27.78 -5.34 0.01
N LEU A 477 27.21 -4.46 -0.84
CA LEU A 477 25.89 -3.86 -0.58
C LEU A 477 24.78 -4.92 -0.63
N TRP A 478 24.87 -5.88 -1.56
CA TRP A 478 23.96 -7.03 -1.64
C TRP A 478 23.99 -7.94 -0.40
N THR A 479 25.10 -7.92 0.35
CA THR A 479 25.37 -8.81 1.49
C THR A 479 25.46 -8.08 2.83
N SER A 480 25.15 -6.77 2.86
CA SER A 480 25.23 -5.94 4.06
C SER A 480 24.28 -6.43 5.14
N LEU A 481 24.83 -6.73 6.33
CA LEU A 481 24.17 -7.56 7.35
C LEU A 481 22.85 -6.99 7.91
N LYS A 482 22.60 -5.68 7.76
CA LYS A 482 21.43 -4.97 8.30
C LYS A 482 20.48 -4.40 7.24
N LEU A 483 20.80 -4.53 5.95
CA LEU A 483 20.11 -3.82 4.88
C LEU A 483 18.73 -4.43 4.62
N THR A 484 17.69 -3.68 4.97
CA THR A 484 16.28 -4.09 4.91
C THR A 484 15.54 -3.55 3.69
N LEU A 485 15.93 -2.37 3.21
CA LEU A 485 15.36 -1.71 2.03
C LEU A 485 16.49 -1.31 1.07
N LEU A 486 16.39 -1.81 -0.18
CA LEU A 486 17.30 -1.46 -1.27
C LEU A 486 16.51 -1.01 -2.51
N MET A 487 16.59 0.28 -2.84
CA MET A 487 15.91 0.90 -3.98
C MET A 487 16.91 1.54 -4.95
N LEU A 488 17.07 0.89 -6.11
CA LEU A 488 17.99 1.25 -7.19
C LEU A 488 17.27 1.61 -8.49
N ASN A 489 15.93 1.57 -8.49
CA ASN A 489 15.11 1.64 -9.69
C ASN A 489 15.19 2.97 -10.47
N ASN A 490 14.84 2.95 -11.76
CA ASN A 490 14.94 4.11 -12.66
C ASN A 490 16.37 4.70 -12.67
N ASN A 491 17.34 3.89 -13.11
CA ASN A 491 18.75 4.24 -13.25
C ASN A 491 19.32 3.60 -14.54
N SER A 492 20.62 3.33 -14.58
CA SER A 492 21.29 2.64 -15.68
C SER A 492 22.33 1.63 -15.18
N PHE A 493 22.09 1.03 -14.00
CA PHE A 493 22.91 -0.04 -13.44
C PHE A 493 22.98 -1.26 -14.36
N THR A 494 24.10 -1.97 -14.29
CA THR A 494 24.46 -3.17 -15.07
C THR A 494 24.99 -4.27 -14.16
N GLY A 495 25.39 -5.40 -14.74
CA GLY A 495 25.86 -6.58 -14.01
C GLY A 495 24.73 -7.61 -13.83
N GLU A 496 25.08 -8.72 -13.19
CA GLU A 496 24.13 -9.81 -12.88
C GLU A 496 23.69 -9.76 -11.41
N LEU A 497 22.56 -10.40 -11.10
CA LEU A 497 22.15 -10.58 -9.71
C LEU A 497 23.06 -11.59 -9.00
N PRO A 498 23.50 -11.32 -7.75
CA PRO A 498 24.36 -12.23 -7.01
C PRO A 498 23.61 -13.52 -6.63
N GLU A 499 24.33 -14.63 -6.50
CA GLU A 499 23.74 -15.89 -6.02
C GLU A 499 23.09 -15.78 -4.63
N LYS A 500 23.46 -14.78 -3.82
CA LYS A 500 23.03 -14.59 -2.44
C LYS A 500 22.78 -13.12 -2.13
N PHE A 501 21.63 -12.84 -1.52
CA PHE A 501 21.33 -11.56 -0.88
C PHE A 501 21.52 -11.67 0.64
N THR A 502 21.54 -10.53 1.34
CA THR A 502 21.54 -10.47 2.80
C THR A 502 20.23 -10.98 3.40
N LEU A 503 20.32 -11.63 4.55
CA LEU A 503 19.17 -12.22 5.25
C LEU A 503 18.26 -11.17 5.92
N SER A 504 18.63 -9.88 5.93
CA SER A 504 17.83 -8.79 6.48
C SER A 504 16.96 -8.07 5.44
N LEU A 505 17.09 -8.40 4.14
CA LEU A 505 16.42 -7.71 3.03
C LEU A 505 14.95 -8.11 2.93
N LEU A 506 14.06 -7.11 3.01
CA LEU A 506 12.60 -7.28 2.87
C LEU A 506 12.08 -6.65 1.56
N LEU A 507 12.64 -5.51 1.14
CA LEU A 507 12.26 -4.80 -0.08
C LEU A 507 13.47 -4.64 -1.01
N LEU A 508 13.37 -5.22 -2.20
CA LEU A 508 14.32 -5.04 -3.30
C LEU A 508 13.62 -4.48 -4.53
N ASN A 509 13.88 -3.22 -4.87
CA ASN A 509 13.43 -2.65 -6.14
C ASN A 509 14.62 -2.22 -7.01
N ILE A 510 14.78 -2.88 -8.15
CA ILE A 510 15.82 -2.65 -9.15
C ILE A 510 15.24 -2.34 -10.54
N SER A 511 13.92 -2.10 -10.65
CA SER A 511 13.26 -1.99 -11.94
C SER A 511 13.75 -0.80 -12.78
N ASN A 512 13.57 -0.86 -14.10
CA ASN A 512 13.98 0.18 -15.03
C ASN A 512 15.50 0.44 -14.95
N ASN A 513 16.27 -0.62 -15.22
CA ASN A 513 17.74 -0.64 -15.23
C ASN A 513 18.22 -1.54 -16.39
N ARG A 514 19.48 -1.98 -16.34
CA ARG A 514 20.10 -2.87 -17.35
C ARG A 514 20.73 -4.10 -16.69
N PHE A 515 20.17 -4.59 -15.58
CA PHE A 515 20.58 -5.85 -14.96
C PHE A 515 20.35 -7.02 -15.92
N SER A 516 21.33 -7.91 -16.02
CA SER A 516 21.39 -9.02 -16.97
C SER A 516 21.63 -10.35 -16.25
N GLY A 517 21.91 -11.41 -17.00
CA GLY A 517 22.07 -12.75 -16.45
C GLY A 517 20.73 -13.37 -16.04
N ASN A 518 20.79 -14.41 -15.23
CA ASN A 518 19.61 -15.13 -14.75
C ASN A 518 19.18 -14.63 -13.36
N ILE A 519 17.90 -14.85 -13.03
CA ILE A 519 17.43 -14.72 -11.65
C ILE A 519 18.08 -15.85 -10.81
N PRO A 520 18.74 -15.55 -9.67
CA PRO A 520 19.54 -16.53 -8.94
C PRO A 520 18.71 -17.64 -8.30
N THR A 521 19.19 -18.88 -8.41
CA THR A 521 18.57 -20.10 -7.87
C THR A 521 19.16 -20.44 -6.50
N GLY A 522 18.37 -20.31 -5.43
CA GLY A 522 18.78 -20.69 -4.07
C GLY A 522 17.85 -20.16 -2.98
N GLU A 523 17.45 -21.05 -2.06
CA GLU A 523 16.55 -20.71 -0.93
C GLU A 523 17.06 -19.57 -0.05
N SER A 524 18.39 -19.47 0.14
CA SER A 524 19.01 -18.45 0.99
C SER A 524 18.78 -17.01 0.50
N SER A 525 18.51 -16.85 -0.79
CA SER A 525 18.54 -15.57 -1.48
C SER A 525 17.17 -14.89 -1.39
N TRP A 526 16.10 -15.68 -1.46
CA TRP A 526 14.72 -15.21 -1.47
C TRP A 526 14.04 -15.29 -0.10
N ARG A 527 14.69 -15.92 0.89
CA ARG A 527 14.13 -16.37 2.18
C ARG A 527 13.18 -15.38 2.89
N ASN A 528 13.55 -14.10 2.93
CA ASN A 528 12.87 -13.07 3.70
C ASN A 528 12.37 -11.90 2.83
N ILE A 529 12.54 -11.93 1.51
CA ILE A 529 12.12 -10.84 0.64
C ILE A 529 10.59 -10.88 0.48
N VAL A 530 9.95 -9.75 0.74
CA VAL A 530 8.49 -9.55 0.73
C VAL A 530 8.05 -8.83 -0.56
N ILE A 531 8.86 -7.88 -1.02
CA ILE A 531 8.62 -7.11 -2.25
C ILE A 531 9.86 -7.23 -3.14
N PHE A 532 9.68 -7.80 -4.34
CA PHE A 532 10.71 -7.86 -5.36
C PHE A 532 10.20 -7.31 -6.70
N ASP A 533 10.69 -6.13 -7.09
CA ASP A 533 10.45 -5.53 -8.40
C ASP A 533 11.76 -5.42 -9.19
N ALA A 534 11.85 -6.23 -10.24
CA ALA A 534 12.91 -6.23 -11.23
C ALA A 534 12.37 -5.92 -12.64
N GLY A 535 11.21 -5.28 -12.74
CA GLY A 535 10.58 -4.93 -14.02
C GLY A 535 11.48 -4.11 -14.94
N ASN A 536 11.28 -4.19 -16.26
CA ASN A 536 12.02 -3.43 -17.28
C ASN A 536 13.56 -3.52 -17.11
N ASN A 537 14.09 -4.74 -17.23
CA ASN A 537 15.53 -5.06 -17.18
C ASN A 537 15.90 -5.98 -18.36
N LEU A 538 17.13 -6.53 -18.37
CA LEU A 538 17.63 -7.42 -19.43
C LEU A 538 17.64 -8.90 -19.01
N LEU A 539 17.02 -9.27 -17.89
CA LEU A 539 17.11 -10.59 -17.25
C LEU A 539 16.65 -11.74 -18.17
N THR A 540 17.40 -12.83 -18.15
CA THR A 540 17.23 -14.03 -18.98
C THR A 540 16.97 -15.28 -18.14
N GLY A 541 16.87 -16.45 -18.79
CA GLY A 541 16.67 -17.73 -18.14
C GLY A 541 15.20 -18.01 -17.83
N THR A 542 14.95 -18.84 -16.82
CA THR A 542 13.62 -19.21 -16.31
C THR A 542 13.38 -18.53 -14.97
N ILE A 543 12.10 -18.38 -14.58
CA ILE A 543 11.77 -17.93 -13.22
C ILE A 543 12.07 -19.09 -12.24
N PRO A 544 12.92 -18.91 -11.21
CA PRO A 544 13.21 -19.97 -10.24
C PRO A 544 11.97 -20.38 -9.44
N HIS A 545 11.83 -21.68 -9.17
CA HIS A 545 10.72 -22.18 -8.35
C HIS A 545 10.78 -21.70 -6.88
N GLU A 546 11.97 -21.32 -6.41
CA GLU A 546 12.24 -20.78 -5.08
C GLU A 546 11.50 -19.45 -4.82
N LEU A 547 11.18 -18.68 -5.87
CA LEU A 547 10.31 -17.49 -5.75
C LEU A 547 8.85 -17.84 -5.43
N PHE A 548 8.43 -19.09 -5.67
CA PHE A 548 7.05 -19.55 -5.52
C PHE A 548 6.84 -20.53 -4.35
N THR A 549 7.91 -21.07 -3.77
CA THR A 549 7.85 -21.95 -2.59
C THR A 549 7.97 -21.20 -1.26
N LEU A 550 8.39 -19.93 -1.28
CA LEU A 550 8.59 -19.12 -0.08
C LEU A 550 7.37 -18.25 0.22
N SER A 551 6.74 -18.49 1.37
CA SER A 551 5.39 -18.02 1.72
C SER A 551 5.28 -16.54 2.13
N HIS A 552 6.25 -15.69 1.77
CA HIS A 552 6.38 -14.33 2.31
C HIS A 552 6.33 -13.21 1.26
N PHE A 553 6.38 -13.53 -0.03
CA PHE A 553 6.16 -12.53 -1.09
C PHE A 553 4.74 -11.98 -1.03
N ILE A 554 4.63 -10.65 -0.98
CA ILE A 554 3.40 -9.87 -1.22
C ILE A 554 3.40 -9.35 -2.66
N GLU A 555 4.55 -8.92 -3.19
CA GLU A 555 4.70 -8.44 -4.56
C GLU A 555 5.89 -9.07 -5.28
N LEU A 556 5.61 -9.61 -6.47
CA LEU A 556 6.59 -10.10 -7.43
C LEU A 556 6.37 -9.47 -8.82
N SER A 557 7.21 -8.50 -9.17
CA SER A 557 7.24 -7.85 -10.48
C SER A 557 8.51 -8.22 -11.24
N LEU A 558 8.34 -8.96 -12.35
CA LEU A 558 9.40 -9.37 -13.28
C LEU A 558 9.11 -8.87 -14.71
N SER A 559 8.19 -7.91 -14.86
CA SER A 559 7.68 -7.50 -16.17
C SER A 559 8.73 -6.92 -17.11
N GLY A 560 8.53 -6.94 -18.43
CA GLY A 560 9.42 -6.25 -19.38
C GLY A 560 10.86 -6.78 -19.39
N ASN A 561 11.03 -8.10 -19.28
CA ASN A 561 12.33 -8.78 -19.28
C ASN A 561 12.42 -9.78 -20.47
N GLN A 562 13.42 -10.65 -20.46
CA GLN A 562 13.66 -11.66 -21.51
C GLN A 562 13.36 -13.10 -21.04
N LEU A 563 12.62 -13.26 -19.94
CA LEU A 563 12.41 -14.53 -19.24
C LEU A 563 11.63 -15.54 -20.09
N THR A 564 11.99 -16.82 -19.96
CA THR A 564 11.52 -17.95 -20.78
C THR A 564 11.08 -19.12 -19.90
N GLY A 565 10.54 -20.17 -20.52
CA GLY A 565 9.98 -21.31 -19.79
C GLY A 565 8.63 -20.98 -19.16
N ASP A 566 8.15 -21.89 -18.32
CA ASP A 566 6.78 -21.88 -17.82
C ASP A 566 6.73 -21.26 -16.42
N LEU A 567 5.54 -20.86 -15.95
CA LEU A 567 5.35 -20.50 -14.55
C LEU A 567 5.52 -21.76 -13.68
N PRO A 568 6.35 -21.74 -12.60
CA PRO A 568 6.52 -22.88 -11.70
C PRO A 568 5.19 -23.39 -11.15
N SER A 569 5.04 -24.71 -11.00
CA SER A 569 3.77 -25.33 -10.60
C SER A 569 3.37 -25.07 -9.15
N ASP A 570 4.33 -24.74 -8.29
CA ASP A 570 4.19 -24.90 -6.84
C ASP A 570 3.77 -23.60 -6.13
N VAL A 571 3.14 -22.70 -6.88
CA VAL A 571 2.64 -21.38 -6.45
C VAL A 571 1.77 -21.40 -5.20
N GLU A 572 1.16 -22.55 -4.86
CA GLU A 572 0.29 -22.74 -3.69
C GLU A 572 0.96 -22.44 -2.35
N SER A 573 2.30 -22.34 -2.30
CA SER A 573 3.01 -21.91 -1.09
C SER A 573 3.03 -20.38 -0.90
N CYS A 574 2.79 -19.59 -1.96
CA CYS A 574 2.75 -18.13 -1.93
C CYS A 574 1.44 -17.57 -1.34
N MET A 575 1.09 -18.01 -0.14
CA MET A 575 -0.16 -17.66 0.54
C MET A 575 -0.33 -16.17 0.85
N SER A 576 0.76 -15.39 0.86
CA SER A 576 0.77 -13.93 1.07
C SER A 576 0.71 -13.09 -0.21
N LEU A 577 0.78 -13.70 -1.40
CA LEU A 577 1.01 -12.98 -2.66
C LEU A 577 -0.22 -12.20 -3.12
N HIS A 578 -0.08 -10.87 -3.19
CA HIS A 578 -1.11 -9.92 -3.61
C HIS A 578 -0.94 -9.48 -5.06
N THR A 579 0.30 -9.26 -5.48
CA THR A 579 0.68 -8.73 -6.81
C THR A 579 1.62 -9.68 -7.53
N LEU A 580 1.20 -10.20 -8.69
CA LEU A 580 2.05 -10.95 -9.62
C LEU A 580 2.03 -10.28 -11.01
N ASN A 581 3.18 -9.72 -11.43
CA ASN A 581 3.33 -9.09 -12.73
C ASN A 581 4.54 -9.66 -13.49
N VAL A 582 4.29 -10.58 -14.41
CA VAL A 582 5.31 -11.17 -15.30
C VAL A 582 5.10 -10.79 -16.77
N SER A 583 4.32 -9.72 -17.01
CA SER A 583 3.96 -9.23 -18.35
C SER A 583 5.18 -8.90 -19.23
N ARG A 584 5.01 -8.86 -20.55
CA ARG A 584 6.06 -8.43 -21.52
C ARG A 584 7.35 -9.25 -21.37
N ASN A 585 7.21 -10.57 -21.45
CA ASN A 585 8.30 -11.55 -21.37
C ASN A 585 8.19 -12.56 -22.52
N ARG A 586 8.84 -13.72 -22.41
CA ARG A 586 8.82 -14.80 -23.41
C ARG A 586 8.33 -16.13 -22.82
N LEU A 587 7.56 -16.06 -21.71
CA LEU A 587 7.09 -17.21 -20.94
C LEU A 587 6.10 -18.07 -21.72
N THR A 588 6.11 -19.37 -21.44
CA THR A 588 5.42 -20.43 -22.19
C THR A 588 4.53 -21.29 -21.27
N GLY A 589 4.08 -22.44 -21.75
CA GLY A 589 3.34 -23.41 -20.95
C GLY A 589 1.87 -23.05 -20.76
N GLN A 590 1.34 -23.46 -19.61
CA GLN A 590 -0.01 -23.15 -19.13
C GLN A 590 0.09 -22.39 -17.81
N VAL A 591 -0.93 -21.60 -17.46
CA VAL A 591 -1.01 -20.98 -16.13
C VAL A 591 -1.38 -22.07 -15.11
N PRO A 592 -0.62 -22.25 -14.02
CA PRO A 592 -0.92 -23.26 -13.00
C PRO A 592 -2.31 -23.05 -12.40
N GLU A 593 -3.15 -24.09 -12.38
CA GLU A 593 -4.51 -24.03 -11.79
C GLU A 593 -4.48 -23.59 -10.31
N LYS A 594 -3.42 -23.98 -9.59
CA LYS A 594 -3.11 -23.60 -8.21
C LYS A 594 -3.03 -22.08 -7.98
N LEU A 595 -2.79 -21.27 -9.02
CA LEU A 595 -2.78 -19.81 -8.91
C LEU A 595 -4.15 -19.26 -8.47
N GLY A 596 -5.24 -19.96 -8.82
CA GLY A 596 -6.61 -19.66 -8.37
C GLY A 596 -6.90 -20.03 -6.90
N LEU A 597 -5.90 -20.48 -6.14
CA LEU A 597 -6.04 -20.85 -4.72
C LEU A 597 -5.36 -19.84 -3.77
N LEU A 598 -4.71 -18.80 -4.29
CA LEU A 598 -3.98 -17.82 -3.48
C LEU A 598 -4.94 -16.77 -2.89
N PRO A 599 -5.17 -16.72 -1.57
CA PRO A 599 -6.33 -16.03 -0.99
C PRO A 599 -6.29 -14.50 -1.12
N PHE A 600 -5.10 -13.91 -1.28
CA PHE A 600 -4.91 -12.45 -1.34
C PHE A 600 -4.53 -11.93 -2.74
N LEU A 601 -4.42 -12.80 -3.75
CA LEU A 601 -3.98 -12.42 -5.10
C LEU A 601 -5.05 -11.55 -5.79
N ALA A 602 -4.79 -10.25 -5.84
CA ALA A 602 -5.72 -9.25 -6.35
C ALA A 602 -5.23 -8.59 -7.65
N TYR A 603 -3.91 -8.52 -7.88
CA TYR A 603 -3.32 -7.98 -9.11
C TYR A 603 -2.56 -9.07 -9.86
N LEU A 604 -3.03 -9.41 -11.07
CA LEU A 604 -2.43 -10.42 -11.93
C LEU A 604 -2.23 -9.91 -13.37
N ASP A 605 -0.98 -9.68 -13.78
CA ASP A 605 -0.63 -9.37 -15.17
C ASP A 605 0.33 -10.42 -15.77
N LEU A 606 -0.21 -11.17 -16.73
CA LEU A 606 0.47 -12.20 -17.52
C LEU A 606 0.57 -11.78 -19.01
N SER A 607 0.23 -10.54 -19.35
CA SER A 607 0.09 -10.10 -20.75
C SER A 607 1.40 -10.06 -21.53
N GLU A 608 1.30 -9.98 -22.86
CA GLU A 608 2.45 -9.88 -23.78
C GLU A 608 3.49 -11.00 -23.53
N ASN A 609 3.02 -12.24 -23.59
CA ASN A 609 3.80 -13.46 -23.35
C ASN A 609 3.41 -14.54 -24.40
N LYS A 610 3.76 -15.81 -24.15
CA LYS A 610 3.42 -16.95 -25.02
C LYS A 610 2.69 -18.05 -24.24
N PHE A 611 1.97 -17.68 -23.18
CA PHE A 611 1.13 -18.61 -22.43
C PHE A 611 0.06 -19.23 -23.34
N SER A 612 -0.28 -20.48 -23.06
CA SER A 612 -1.12 -21.33 -23.91
C SER A 612 -1.99 -22.27 -23.08
N GLY A 613 -2.74 -23.16 -23.74
CA GLY A 613 -3.72 -24.02 -23.10
C GLY A 613 -5.10 -23.38 -23.05
N GLN A 614 -5.96 -23.83 -22.12
CA GLN A 614 -7.28 -23.22 -21.92
C GLN A 614 -7.21 -21.99 -21.01
N PHE A 615 -8.29 -21.20 -20.99
CA PHE A 615 -8.47 -20.18 -19.96
C PHE A 615 -8.40 -20.83 -18.55
N PRO A 616 -7.59 -20.31 -17.61
CA PRO A 616 -7.50 -20.83 -16.24
C PRO A 616 -8.76 -20.46 -15.44
N THR A 617 -9.78 -21.32 -15.48
CA THR A 617 -11.10 -21.04 -14.88
C THR A 617 -11.04 -20.88 -13.36
N GLN A 618 -10.02 -21.45 -12.71
CA GLN A 618 -9.76 -21.31 -11.29
C GLN A 618 -9.49 -19.85 -10.87
N LEU A 619 -9.11 -18.95 -11.77
CA LEU A 619 -9.03 -17.51 -11.47
C LEU A 619 -10.40 -16.93 -11.06
N GLY A 620 -11.52 -17.56 -11.45
CA GLY A 620 -12.87 -17.17 -11.02
C GLY A 620 -13.16 -17.39 -9.54
N LEU A 621 -12.23 -18.02 -8.80
CA LEU A 621 -12.28 -18.15 -7.33
C LEU A 621 -11.68 -16.92 -6.62
N LEU A 622 -10.98 -16.04 -7.34
CA LEU A 622 -10.23 -14.92 -6.78
C LEU A 622 -10.98 -13.58 -6.86
N ALA A 623 -10.81 -12.72 -5.86
CA ALA A 623 -11.29 -11.34 -5.85
C ALA A 623 -10.34 -10.39 -6.58
N LEU A 624 -10.05 -10.67 -7.86
CA LEU A 624 -9.09 -9.90 -8.67
C LEU A 624 -9.58 -8.45 -8.88
N LEU A 625 -8.82 -7.48 -8.35
CA LEU A 625 -8.96 -6.05 -8.64
C LEU A 625 -8.39 -5.71 -10.01
N PHE A 626 -7.37 -6.43 -10.46
CA PHE A 626 -6.77 -6.30 -11.78
C PHE A 626 -6.41 -7.66 -12.37
N LEU A 627 -6.84 -7.90 -13.61
CA LEU A 627 -6.48 -9.07 -14.41
C LEU A 627 -6.10 -8.62 -15.81
N ASN A 628 -4.96 -9.10 -16.33
CA ASN A 628 -4.57 -8.89 -17.72
C ASN A 628 -3.85 -10.13 -18.27
N LEU A 629 -4.48 -10.77 -19.27
CA LEU A 629 -4.00 -11.95 -19.99
C LEU A 629 -3.76 -11.65 -21.48
N SER A 630 -3.83 -10.37 -21.88
CA SER A 630 -3.86 -9.97 -23.29
C SER A 630 -2.55 -10.28 -24.03
N SER A 631 -2.61 -10.41 -25.35
CA SER A 631 -1.44 -10.71 -26.19
C SER A 631 -0.72 -12.01 -25.76
N ASN A 632 -1.47 -13.11 -25.70
CA ASN A 632 -1.01 -14.47 -25.42
C ASN A 632 -1.65 -15.45 -26.44
N ASN A 633 -1.47 -16.76 -26.23
CA ASN A 633 -2.03 -17.83 -27.07
C ASN A 633 -3.05 -18.70 -26.31
N PHE A 634 -3.86 -18.09 -25.42
CA PHE A 634 -4.92 -18.79 -24.69
C PHE A 634 -6.06 -19.24 -25.61
N THR A 635 -6.75 -20.32 -25.21
CA THR A 635 -7.83 -20.95 -25.98
C THR A 635 -9.07 -21.25 -25.15
N GLY A 636 -10.21 -21.43 -25.81
CA GLY A 636 -11.46 -21.86 -25.16
C GLY A 636 -12.41 -20.72 -24.83
N THR A 637 -13.33 -20.97 -23.90
CA THR A 637 -14.41 -20.06 -23.52
C THR A 637 -14.04 -19.27 -22.27
N ILE A 638 -14.27 -17.97 -22.27
CA ILE A 638 -14.10 -17.13 -21.07
C ILE A 638 -15.30 -17.36 -20.13
N PRO A 639 -15.08 -17.57 -18.81
CA PRO A 639 -16.17 -17.68 -17.84
C PRO A 639 -16.97 -16.38 -17.67
N ARG A 640 -18.27 -16.50 -17.34
CA ARG A 640 -19.24 -15.38 -17.38
C ARG A 640 -18.94 -14.27 -16.37
N GLU A 641 -18.38 -14.64 -15.23
CA GLU A 641 -17.85 -13.75 -14.20
C GLU A 641 -16.85 -12.72 -14.78
N PHE A 642 -16.09 -13.11 -15.81
CA PHE A 642 -15.16 -12.24 -16.52
C PHE A 642 -15.78 -11.49 -17.72
N GLU A 643 -17.02 -11.76 -18.12
CA GLU A 643 -17.67 -11.15 -19.31
C GLU A 643 -18.29 -9.77 -19.06
N ASN A 644 -17.53 -8.90 -18.37
CA ASN A 644 -17.93 -7.56 -17.96
C ASN A 644 -16.97 -6.46 -18.49
N VAL A 645 -17.35 -5.18 -18.31
CA VAL A 645 -16.61 -4.04 -18.89
C VAL A 645 -15.21 -3.82 -18.28
N VAL A 646 -14.97 -4.21 -17.03
CA VAL A 646 -13.68 -4.04 -16.33
C VAL A 646 -12.61 -4.86 -17.05
N TYR A 647 -12.92 -6.11 -17.37
CA TYR A 647 -12.01 -7.03 -18.05
C TYR A 647 -12.05 -6.95 -19.59
N SER A 648 -12.71 -5.94 -20.16
CA SER A 648 -12.88 -5.78 -21.62
C SER A 648 -11.57 -5.71 -22.40
N LYS A 649 -10.46 -5.28 -21.76
CA LYS A 649 -9.12 -5.25 -22.36
C LYS A 649 -8.29 -6.50 -22.04
N SER A 650 -8.62 -7.20 -20.95
CA SER A 650 -7.81 -8.25 -20.33
C SER A 650 -7.57 -9.48 -21.20
N PHE A 651 -8.36 -9.67 -22.26
CA PHE A 651 -8.34 -10.88 -23.09
C PHE A 651 -8.03 -10.61 -24.57
N LEU A 652 -7.76 -9.35 -24.92
CA LEU A 652 -7.45 -8.94 -26.30
C LEU A 652 -6.23 -9.69 -26.86
N ASN A 653 -6.14 -9.77 -28.19
CA ASN A 653 -5.05 -10.42 -28.93
C ASN A 653 -4.82 -11.92 -28.60
N ASN A 654 -5.77 -12.62 -27.96
CA ASN A 654 -5.77 -14.08 -27.81
C ASN A 654 -6.67 -14.73 -28.88
N PRO A 655 -6.12 -15.22 -30.02
CA PRO A 655 -6.94 -15.67 -31.16
C PRO A 655 -7.72 -16.96 -30.91
N GLY A 656 -7.41 -17.71 -29.86
CA GLY A 656 -8.10 -18.93 -29.47
C GLY A 656 -9.24 -18.74 -28.46
N LEU A 657 -9.36 -17.56 -27.83
CA LEU A 657 -10.43 -17.27 -26.86
C LEU A 657 -11.74 -16.89 -27.57
N CYS A 658 -12.85 -17.20 -26.91
CA CYS A 658 -14.18 -16.75 -27.29
C CYS A 658 -15.03 -16.43 -26.05
N GLY A 659 -16.05 -15.59 -26.22
CA GLY A 659 -17.02 -15.25 -25.18
C GLY A 659 -18.47 -15.50 -25.61
N SER A 660 -19.41 -15.39 -24.67
CA SER A 660 -20.85 -15.39 -24.92
C SER A 660 -21.41 -13.97 -25.07
N ASN A 661 -20.82 -12.99 -24.40
CA ASN A 661 -21.18 -11.57 -24.44
C ASN A 661 -20.32 -10.76 -25.43
N THR A 662 -20.91 -9.74 -26.06
CA THR A 662 -20.19 -8.82 -26.99
C THR A 662 -19.33 -7.78 -26.27
N VAL A 663 -19.54 -7.55 -24.96
CA VAL A 663 -18.82 -6.57 -24.14
C VAL A 663 -17.29 -6.70 -24.19
N LEU A 664 -16.77 -7.92 -24.34
CA LEU A 664 -15.33 -8.18 -24.38
C LEU A 664 -14.68 -7.91 -25.75
N ASN A 665 -15.45 -7.54 -26.78
CA ASN A 665 -14.98 -7.31 -28.16
C ASN A 665 -14.16 -8.48 -28.77
N ILE A 666 -14.40 -9.70 -28.29
CA ILE A 666 -13.82 -10.95 -28.79
C ILE A 666 -14.82 -11.71 -29.66
N LYS A 667 -14.33 -12.74 -30.34
CA LYS A 667 -15.16 -13.61 -31.19
C LYS A 667 -16.22 -14.34 -30.33
N PRO A 668 -17.50 -14.38 -30.74
CA PRO A 668 -18.51 -15.16 -30.03
C PRO A 668 -18.22 -16.66 -30.14
N CYS A 669 -18.42 -17.40 -29.05
CA CYS A 669 -18.25 -18.85 -29.02
C CYS A 669 -19.25 -19.53 -29.96
N ASN A 670 -18.73 -20.31 -30.91
CA ASN A 670 -19.55 -20.97 -31.93
C ASN A 670 -20.13 -22.28 -31.35
N PRO A 671 -21.45 -22.45 -31.20
CA PRO A 671 -22.06 -23.57 -30.44
C PRO A 671 -22.05 -24.92 -31.19
N LYS A 672 -21.01 -25.18 -31.99
CA LYS A 672 -20.85 -26.36 -32.86
C LYS A 672 -19.40 -26.88 -32.93
N SER A 673 -18.69 -26.90 -31.79
CA SER A 673 -17.31 -27.43 -31.72
C SER A 673 -17.02 -28.41 -30.58
N GLN A 674 -17.96 -28.72 -29.69
CA GLN A 674 -17.77 -29.72 -28.63
C GLN A 674 -18.06 -31.18 -29.04
N ASP A 675 -18.49 -31.47 -30.27
CA ASP A 675 -18.76 -32.86 -30.72
C ASP A 675 -18.10 -33.20 -32.08
N HIS A 676 -16.77 -33.20 -32.09
CA HIS A 676 -15.95 -33.64 -33.22
C HIS A 676 -14.88 -34.69 -32.84
N LYS A 677 -15.29 -35.72 -32.08
CA LYS A 677 -14.56 -37.01 -32.00
C LYS A 677 -15.44 -38.26 -32.20
N ARG A 678 -16.45 -38.17 -33.06
CA ARG A 678 -16.92 -39.33 -33.85
C ARG A 678 -17.01 -38.98 -35.33
N LEU A 679 -16.09 -39.52 -36.15
CA LEU A 679 -16.42 -39.77 -37.55
C LEU A 679 -17.66 -40.68 -37.57
N SER A 680 -18.65 -40.36 -38.39
CA SER A 680 -19.78 -41.26 -38.58
C SER A 680 -19.26 -42.59 -39.15
N ALA A 681 -19.91 -43.70 -38.78
CA ALA A 681 -19.59 -45.01 -39.35
C ALA A 681 -19.72 -45.00 -40.89
N LEU A 682 -20.59 -44.15 -41.43
CA LEU A 682 -20.74 -43.88 -42.86
C LEU A 682 -19.50 -43.22 -43.49
N CYS A 683 -18.89 -42.22 -42.84
CA CYS A 683 -17.63 -41.63 -43.33
C CYS A 683 -16.48 -42.65 -43.33
N LEU A 684 -16.34 -43.44 -42.27
CA LEU A 684 -15.35 -44.52 -42.21
C LEU A 684 -15.62 -45.59 -43.28
N ALA A 685 -16.87 -46.03 -43.45
CA ALA A 685 -17.26 -46.99 -44.48
C ALA A 685 -17.00 -46.45 -45.91
N MET A 686 -17.30 -45.18 -46.18
CA MET A 686 -17.02 -44.56 -47.48
C MET A 686 -15.52 -44.50 -47.76
N ILE A 687 -14.70 -44.05 -46.79
CA ILE A 687 -13.23 -44.03 -46.93
C ILE A 687 -12.69 -45.45 -47.20
N ILE A 688 -13.11 -46.44 -46.41
CA ILE A 688 -12.70 -47.84 -46.58
C ILE A 688 -13.14 -48.38 -47.95
N SER A 689 -14.37 -48.10 -48.40
CA SER A 689 -14.85 -48.52 -49.73
C SER A 689 -14.09 -47.87 -50.87
N ALA A 690 -13.70 -46.60 -50.74
CA ALA A 690 -12.90 -45.88 -51.74
C ALA A 690 -11.47 -46.44 -51.79
N SER A 691 -10.85 -46.71 -50.63
CA SER A 691 -9.55 -47.40 -50.56
C SER A 691 -9.59 -48.79 -51.18
N ILE A 692 -10.64 -49.58 -50.92
CA ILE A 692 -10.83 -50.92 -51.51
C ILE A 692 -11.03 -50.80 -53.04
N ALA A 693 -11.84 -49.86 -53.51
CA ALA A 693 -12.06 -49.63 -54.94
C ALA A 693 -10.77 -49.24 -55.67
N VAL A 694 -9.95 -48.35 -55.08
CA VAL A 694 -8.63 -47.99 -55.62
C VAL A 694 -7.69 -49.21 -55.63
N LEU A 695 -7.71 -50.05 -54.59
CA LEU A 695 -6.92 -51.29 -54.56
C LEU A 695 -7.35 -52.26 -55.67
N LEU A 696 -8.66 -52.45 -55.86
CA LEU A 696 -9.22 -53.34 -56.90
C LEU A 696 -8.95 -52.84 -58.32
N LEU A 697 -8.81 -51.52 -58.54
CA LEU A 697 -8.44 -50.94 -59.83
C LEU A 697 -6.92 -50.98 -60.10
N THR A 698 -6.09 -50.90 -59.05
CA THR A 698 -4.61 -50.89 -59.17
C THR A 698 -3.98 -52.29 -59.14
N MET A 699 -4.57 -53.26 -58.45
CA MET A 699 -4.05 -54.63 -58.40
C MET A 699 -3.96 -55.31 -59.79
N PRO A 700 -4.95 -55.21 -60.70
CA PRO A 700 -4.84 -55.79 -62.05
C PRO A 700 -3.71 -55.17 -62.88
N SER A 701 -3.49 -53.86 -62.76
CA SER A 701 -2.45 -53.15 -63.51
C SER A 701 -1.05 -53.43 -62.95
N VAL A 702 -0.89 -53.52 -61.63
CA VAL A 702 0.35 -54.00 -60.99
C VAL A 702 0.64 -55.46 -61.37
N PHE A 703 -0.36 -56.33 -61.35
CA PHE A 703 -0.22 -57.75 -61.73
C PHE A 703 0.16 -57.91 -63.21
N PHE A 704 -0.44 -57.12 -64.11
CA PHE A 704 -0.07 -57.08 -65.53
C PHE A 704 1.37 -56.60 -65.76
N VAL A 705 1.83 -55.60 -65.00
CA VAL A 705 3.24 -55.16 -65.01
C VAL A 705 4.18 -56.25 -64.52
N ILE A 706 3.84 -56.97 -63.44
CA ILE A 706 4.63 -58.10 -62.94
C ILE A 706 4.71 -59.24 -63.96
N ILE A 707 3.59 -59.61 -64.60
CA ILE A 707 3.57 -60.63 -65.66
C ILE A 707 4.46 -60.21 -66.84
N ARG A 708 4.33 -58.97 -67.35
CA ARG A 708 5.23 -58.45 -68.40
C ARG A 708 6.70 -58.49 -67.99
N ARG A 709 7.01 -58.16 -66.73
CA ARG A 709 8.40 -58.10 -66.21
C ARG A 709 9.01 -59.48 -65.97
N ASN A 710 8.20 -60.51 -65.77
CA ASN A 710 8.63 -61.91 -65.68
C ASN A 710 8.80 -62.54 -67.08
N ILE A 711 7.84 -62.35 -67.99
CA ILE A 711 7.94 -62.82 -69.38
C ILE A 711 9.18 -62.20 -70.06
N GLY A 712 9.42 -60.90 -69.85
CA GLY A 712 10.61 -60.20 -70.36
C GLY A 712 11.95 -60.58 -69.71
N LYS A 713 11.98 -61.55 -68.79
CA LYS A 713 13.22 -62.06 -68.15
C LYS A 713 13.55 -63.52 -68.47
N SER A 714 12.66 -64.27 -69.11
CA SER A 714 12.86 -65.70 -69.41
C SER A 714 13.74 -65.99 -70.64
N ASP A 715 13.93 -65.03 -71.56
CA ASP A 715 14.55 -65.29 -72.88
C ASP A 715 16.05 -64.98 -73.00
N VAL A 716 16.74 -64.54 -71.93
CA VAL A 716 18.16 -64.08 -72.02
C VAL A 716 19.12 -64.91 -71.15
N THR A 717 19.03 -66.25 -71.18
CA THR A 717 20.10 -67.16 -70.72
C THR A 717 20.00 -68.60 -71.30
N LYS A 718 20.31 -68.83 -72.60
CA LYS A 718 20.50 -70.21 -73.11
C LYS A 718 21.41 -70.44 -74.34
N GLY A 719 22.61 -69.86 -74.33
CA GLY A 719 23.74 -70.27 -75.21
C GLY A 719 23.72 -69.69 -76.63
N LYS A 720 24.69 -70.01 -77.50
CA LYS A 720 25.88 -70.88 -77.32
C LYS A 720 26.97 -70.52 -78.38
N LYS A 721 28.25 -70.53 -77.96
CA LYS A 721 29.48 -70.78 -78.76
C LYS A 721 29.61 -70.16 -80.17
N LYS A 722 30.72 -69.43 -80.39
CA LYS A 722 31.79 -69.94 -81.29
C LYS A 722 33.15 -69.27 -81.07
N TRP A 723 34.19 -70.05 -81.40
CA TRP A 723 35.54 -69.62 -81.76
C TRP A 723 35.44 -68.87 -83.13
N ILE A 724 36.35 -67.98 -83.52
CA ILE A 724 37.81 -67.92 -83.30
C ILE A 724 38.20 -66.54 -82.75
#